data_AF-A0AAN8W264-F1
#
_entry.id   AF-A0AAN8W264-F1
#
_cell.length_a   1.000
_cell.length_b   1.000
_cell.length_c   1.000
_cell.angle_alpha   90.00
_cell.angle_beta   90.00
_cell.angle_gamma   90.00
#
_symmetry.space_group_name_H-M   'P 1'
#
loop_
_entity.id
_entity.type
_entity.pdbx_description
1 polymer ?
#
loop_
_entity_poly.entity_id
_entity_poly.type
_entity_poly.pdbx_seq_one_letter_code
_entity_poly.pdbx_strand_id
1 'polypeptide(L)'
;MDAMLDESKFDLTLKLWALQIPRELCKVVSRILNGYLLDKPRIKPITGDSSCDKNRYLILSERVQDPELSDIPSEKLDELRGICKVQVVPYSLTLGYSYWGADHVLKQILPAGVEVPSSFETIVNIFLPLSMMAPHNCAGHIAHLNITTELLPFKDVIAKVIYDKNYPRIKTVVNKVGMISNEFRVPKFEVLAGENDMVTEVKQYGATFRLDYSLVYWNSRLEHEHMRLVSQFQPGEVICDMFAGVGPFAIPAAQKGCVVYANDLNPDSIHYLKINAQINKIDDCIHAYNMDARKFISEMMEVPRGGITPEGNIPIRRATEECESQANAETRSESQKFPVEEKEVPHKNAAESTSVESCCANAVATIATSKRWSELHPGENGNANSAGSRKKATNKRMRGSKLHNIKTWEHVDHVIMNLPASALEFLDAFRGLIQRKHWKGSLPWVHCYCFMRSNETEETILMKAESLLNAAIRDPQFHWVRDVAPNKAMFCLSFRLPEETCIHEEVAGTKEDPSHSLLFISHTLAERKNRRQTHSRFSREKQNKMAGKVVVVIDRHCLLILFLTFMCLVSNGLCVGVNWGTMATHQLPPEKVVKMLTVNGFDKLKLFEADERILEALIGTDIEVMLAIPNHMLQLISEKPKAAKAWVEANVTSYCYKGGVNIKMNMNYGRYVAVGNEPFLRAYNGTYLTMTFPALENIQKALNHAKLGSRVKVTVPFNADIYYSPDSNPVPSAGDFRPEVRDATLEIIQFLHMNDAPVTVNIYPFLSLYSNEYFPVDYAFFDGTSRPVRDGDLLYTNVFDANFDTLVWSLIKAGYPDMKIIVGEVGWPTDGDKNANVENARRFNQGLIRHIVSGSGTPVWKGEIIVYLFSLIDENAKSIEPGGFERHWGIFEFDGKPKYEMDLAGIDENKGLIAAEGVQYMPQRWCILNPLLDDYPGLSDSINYACSLSDCTALGYGCSCNQLSTLGNASYAFNMYYQMGNQKSWDCDFSGLAVVTDVDPSEGNCEFPVMIAYNSANVLHCEVLVNIVTLLLGLSIWFLIVH
;
A
#
# COMPACT_ATOMS: atom_id res chain seq x y z
N MET A 1 3.48 38.47 15.07
CA MET A 1 4.26 39.50 14.35
C MET A 1 4.12 39.16 12.89
N ASP A 2 3.49 40.02 12.11
CA ASP A 2 3.19 39.71 10.72
C ASP A 2 4.47 39.85 9.91
N ALA A 3 5.08 38.70 9.57
CA ALA A 3 6.23 38.62 8.68
C ALA A 3 5.75 38.87 7.24
N MET A 4 5.38 40.13 6.96
CA MET A 4 4.89 40.54 5.65
C MET A 4 5.91 40.17 4.58
N LEU A 5 5.45 39.45 3.54
CA LEU A 5 6.32 38.92 2.50
C LEU A 5 7.03 40.07 1.77
N ASP A 6 8.34 40.16 1.98
CA ASP A 6 9.20 41.17 1.37
C ASP A 6 9.56 40.71 -0.05
N GLU A 7 8.69 41.04 -1.01
CA GLU A 7 8.82 40.68 -2.42
C GLU A 7 10.13 41.22 -3.06
N SER A 8 10.77 42.23 -2.47
CA SER A 8 12.04 42.80 -2.97
C SER A 8 13.25 41.89 -2.74
N LYS A 9 13.18 40.95 -1.77
CA LYS A 9 14.25 39.96 -1.55
C LYS A 9 14.43 38.98 -2.71
N PHE A 10 13.46 38.91 -3.62
CA PHE A 10 13.48 38.07 -4.80
C PHE A 10 13.95 38.82 -6.06
N ASP A 11 14.32 40.10 -5.97
CA ASP A 11 14.72 40.93 -7.12
C ASP A 11 16.15 40.65 -7.60
N LEU A 12 16.30 39.65 -8.48
CA LEU A 12 17.58 39.37 -9.15
C LEU A 12 17.80 40.35 -10.32
N THR A 13 18.69 41.32 -10.14
CA THR A 13 19.04 42.30 -11.20
C THR A 13 20.25 41.85 -12.01
N LEU A 14 19.98 41.39 -13.24
CA LEU A 14 20.98 41.01 -14.24
C LEU A 14 21.49 42.24 -14.97
N LYS A 15 22.82 42.41 -15.01
CA LYS A 15 23.51 43.38 -15.88
C LYS A 15 23.90 42.65 -17.17
N LEU A 16 23.40 43.13 -18.30
CA LEU A 16 23.50 42.49 -19.61
C LEU A 16 23.92 43.52 -20.66
N TRP A 17 24.29 43.04 -21.84
CA TRP A 17 24.38 43.86 -23.04
C TRP A 17 23.14 43.65 -23.91
N ALA A 18 22.74 44.67 -24.67
CA ALA A 18 21.69 44.57 -25.67
C ALA A 18 22.09 45.29 -26.95
N LEU A 19 21.56 44.81 -28.08
CA LEU A 19 21.75 45.42 -29.38
C LEU A 19 20.55 46.28 -29.73
N GLN A 20 20.77 47.58 -29.99
CA GLN A 20 19.74 48.49 -30.47
C GLN A 20 19.62 48.34 -32.00
N ILE A 21 18.49 47.80 -32.48
CA ILE A 21 18.31 47.41 -33.89
C ILE A 21 16.94 47.86 -34.41
N PRO A 22 16.81 48.27 -35.69
CA PRO A 22 15.52 48.59 -36.30
C PRO A 22 14.52 47.43 -36.19
N ARG A 23 13.27 47.75 -35.82
CA ARG A 23 12.18 46.80 -35.54
C ARG A 23 11.92 45.78 -36.65
N GLU A 24 12.13 46.19 -37.90
CA GLU A 24 11.94 45.36 -39.11
C GLU A 24 13.01 44.26 -39.25
N LEU A 25 14.26 44.57 -38.88
CA LEU A 25 15.41 43.66 -39.02
C LEU A 25 15.56 42.68 -37.85
N CYS A 26 14.90 42.94 -36.72
CA CYS A 26 14.96 42.13 -35.50
C CYS A 26 14.72 40.63 -35.74
N LYS A 27 13.80 40.27 -36.64
CA LYS A 27 13.51 38.86 -37.00
C LYS A 27 14.64 38.17 -37.78
N VAL A 28 15.43 38.92 -38.53
CA VAL A 28 16.58 38.39 -39.27
C VAL A 28 17.75 38.22 -38.31
N VAL A 29 18.09 39.29 -37.57
CA VAL A 29 19.20 39.28 -36.62
C VAL A 29 19.03 38.22 -35.52
N SER A 30 17.80 38.00 -35.03
CA SER A 30 17.55 36.97 -33.99
C SER A 30 17.79 35.53 -34.48
N ARG A 31 17.85 35.29 -35.80
CA ARG A 31 18.23 33.97 -36.36
C ARG A 31 19.75 33.81 -36.40
N ILE A 32 20.46 34.87 -36.80
CA ILE A 32 21.92 34.92 -36.84
C ILE A 32 22.47 34.74 -35.42
N LEU A 33 21.95 35.52 -34.47
CA LEU A 33 22.31 35.48 -33.05
C LEU A 33 21.59 34.36 -32.26
N ASN A 34 21.05 33.34 -32.93
CA ASN A 34 20.56 32.15 -32.24
C ASN A 34 21.68 31.52 -31.40
N GLY A 35 21.37 31.17 -30.15
CA GLY A 35 22.33 30.76 -29.11
C GLY A 35 23.01 31.88 -28.31
N TYR A 36 22.86 33.16 -28.73
CA TYR A 36 23.54 34.32 -28.11
C TYR A 36 22.58 35.38 -27.54
N LEU A 37 21.28 35.19 -27.69
CA LEU A 37 20.24 36.02 -27.05
C LEU A 37 19.94 35.54 -25.62
N LEU A 38 19.28 36.39 -24.83
CA LEU A 38 18.85 36.03 -23.47
C LEU A 38 17.77 34.94 -23.51
N ASP A 39 18.13 33.74 -23.08
CA ASP A 39 17.19 32.64 -22.88
C ASP A 39 16.86 32.50 -21.39
N LYS A 40 15.63 32.90 -21.03
CA LYS A 40 15.05 32.75 -19.68
C LYS A 40 13.55 32.48 -19.83
N PRO A 41 12.98 31.46 -19.17
CA PRO A 41 11.55 31.15 -19.23
C PRO A 41 10.67 32.37 -18.94
N ARG A 42 9.61 32.56 -19.74
CA ARG A 42 8.65 33.70 -19.65
C ARG A 42 9.22 35.10 -19.95
N ILE A 43 10.53 35.28 -20.12
CA ILE A 43 11.14 36.52 -20.63
C ILE A 43 11.17 36.49 -22.17
N LYS A 44 11.17 37.66 -22.81
CA LYS A 44 11.33 37.79 -24.27
C LYS A 44 12.67 38.45 -24.57
N PRO A 45 13.55 37.86 -25.40
CA PRO A 45 14.84 38.46 -25.75
C PRO A 45 14.74 39.72 -26.62
N ILE A 46 13.54 40.09 -27.09
CA ILE A 46 13.30 41.31 -27.87
C ILE A 46 12.33 42.21 -27.10
N THR A 47 12.79 43.40 -26.69
CA THR A 47 12.01 44.36 -25.89
C THR A 47 11.87 45.72 -26.57
N GLY A 48 10.89 46.52 -26.10
CA GLY A 48 10.66 47.88 -26.59
C GLY A 48 11.83 48.79 -26.26
N ASP A 49 12.29 49.57 -27.25
CA ASP A 49 13.23 50.65 -27.00
C ASP A 49 12.46 51.89 -26.51
N SER A 50 12.65 52.24 -25.23
CA SER A 50 12.04 53.39 -24.57
C SER A 50 12.51 54.75 -25.11
N SER A 51 13.60 54.78 -25.90
CA SER A 51 14.11 55.99 -26.55
C SER A 51 13.61 56.17 -27.99
N CYS A 52 13.24 55.09 -28.68
CA CYS A 52 12.83 55.16 -30.09
C CYS A 52 11.93 54.00 -30.52
N ASP A 53 10.67 54.29 -30.87
CA ASP A 53 9.69 53.27 -31.25
C ASP A 53 9.98 52.55 -32.58
N LYS A 54 10.93 53.08 -33.38
CA LYS A 54 11.44 52.44 -34.61
C LYS A 54 12.45 51.33 -34.32
N ASN A 55 13.07 51.35 -33.15
CA ASN A 55 14.07 50.39 -32.71
C ASN A 55 13.50 49.40 -31.68
N ARG A 56 14.22 48.31 -31.44
CA ARG A 56 14.01 47.37 -30.34
C ARG A 56 15.36 46.95 -29.78
N TYR A 57 15.38 46.54 -28.52
CA TYR A 57 16.56 45.93 -27.90
C TYR A 57 16.50 44.42 -28.08
N LEU A 58 17.53 43.84 -28.68
CA LEU A 58 17.81 42.40 -28.62
C LEU A 58 18.74 42.18 -27.44
N ILE A 59 18.22 41.64 -26.34
CA ILE A 59 18.97 41.38 -25.12
C ILE A 59 19.86 40.16 -25.35
N LEU A 60 21.16 40.29 -25.07
CA LEU A 60 22.14 39.21 -25.21
C LEU A 60 22.12 38.29 -23.98
N SER A 61 22.63 37.08 -24.17
CA SER A 61 22.80 36.08 -23.10
C SER A 61 23.74 36.60 -22.01
N GLU A 62 23.57 36.12 -20.77
CA GLU A 62 24.54 36.31 -19.66
C GLU A 62 25.96 35.82 -20.02
N ARG A 63 26.09 34.98 -21.06
CA ARG A 63 27.36 34.50 -21.61
C ARG A 63 28.13 35.55 -22.42
N VAL A 64 27.49 36.64 -22.87
CA VAL A 64 28.15 37.75 -23.58
C VAL A 64 28.42 38.88 -22.59
N GLN A 65 29.69 39.07 -22.25
CA GLN A 65 30.15 40.04 -21.25
C GLN A 65 31.03 41.14 -21.85
N ASP A 66 31.63 40.91 -23.02
CA ASP A 66 32.42 41.93 -23.72
C ASP A 66 31.53 42.86 -24.58
N PRO A 67 31.56 44.19 -24.37
CA PRO A 67 30.87 45.15 -25.24
C PRO A 67 31.37 45.18 -26.70
N GLU A 68 32.58 44.70 -27.00
CA GLU A 68 33.07 44.50 -28.38
C GLU A 68 32.52 43.21 -29.03
N LEU A 69 31.70 42.45 -28.29
CA LEU A 69 31.03 41.20 -28.71
C LEU A 69 32.00 40.05 -29.05
N SER A 70 33.22 40.03 -28.50
CA SER A 70 34.22 38.98 -28.79
C SER A 70 33.76 37.55 -28.40
N ASP A 71 32.79 37.43 -27.49
CA ASP A 71 32.11 36.19 -27.11
C ASP A 71 31.26 35.57 -28.27
N ILE A 72 31.05 36.30 -29.37
CA ILE A 72 30.24 35.88 -30.52
C ILE A 72 31.16 35.58 -31.73
N PRO A 73 31.02 34.43 -32.41
CA PRO A 73 31.84 34.07 -33.57
C PRO A 73 31.85 35.14 -34.67
N SER A 74 33.05 35.42 -35.20
CA SER A 74 33.28 36.47 -36.20
C SER A 74 32.39 36.34 -37.44
N GLU A 75 32.17 35.12 -37.93
CA GLU A 75 31.25 34.83 -39.05
C GLU A 75 29.84 35.40 -38.83
N LYS A 76 29.28 35.21 -37.62
CA LYS A 76 27.97 35.77 -37.23
C LYS A 76 28.01 37.29 -37.10
N LEU A 77 29.12 37.85 -36.60
CA LEU A 77 29.30 39.30 -36.49
C LEU A 77 29.45 39.98 -37.84
N ASP A 78 30.08 39.34 -38.82
CA ASP A 78 30.26 39.89 -40.17
C ASP A 78 28.98 39.77 -41.01
N GLU A 79 28.19 38.70 -40.87
CA GLU A 79 26.81 38.65 -41.40
C GLU A 79 25.94 39.76 -40.80
N LEU A 80 26.00 39.95 -39.48
CA LEU A 80 25.29 41.01 -38.74
C LEU A 80 25.68 42.42 -39.24
N ARG A 81 26.97 42.69 -39.41
CA ARG A 81 27.52 43.95 -39.94
C ARG A 81 27.08 44.22 -41.38
N GLY A 82 26.91 43.17 -42.20
CA GLY A 82 26.42 43.26 -43.57
C GLY A 82 24.94 43.67 -43.68
N ILE A 83 24.14 43.47 -42.62
CA ILE A 83 22.70 43.73 -42.61
C ILE A 83 22.35 45.10 -42.02
N CYS A 84 23.01 45.51 -40.93
CA CYS A 84 22.77 46.81 -40.31
C CYS A 84 23.95 47.30 -39.46
N LYS A 85 24.05 48.63 -39.31
CA LYS A 85 24.90 49.23 -38.26
C LYS A 85 24.28 48.92 -36.90
N VAL A 86 24.95 48.04 -36.14
CA VAL A 86 24.56 47.66 -34.78
C VAL A 86 25.18 48.62 -33.77
N GLN A 87 24.42 48.93 -32.71
CA GLN A 87 24.91 49.64 -31.53
C GLN A 87 24.68 48.77 -30.29
N VAL A 88 25.76 48.47 -29.58
CA VAL A 88 25.72 47.78 -28.28
C VAL A 88 25.41 48.81 -27.19
N VAL A 89 24.51 48.47 -26.27
CA VAL A 89 24.16 49.30 -25.10
C VAL A 89 24.09 48.45 -23.83
N PRO A 90 24.42 49.00 -22.66
CA PRO A 90 24.20 48.31 -21.39
C PRO A 90 22.69 48.21 -21.12
N TYR A 91 22.26 47.05 -20.63
CA TYR A 91 20.87 46.73 -20.31
C TYR A 91 20.77 46.14 -18.90
N SER A 92 19.71 46.48 -18.17
CA SER A 92 19.46 45.98 -16.83
C SER A 92 18.11 45.30 -16.78
N LEU A 93 18.07 44.03 -16.39
CA LEU A 93 16.85 43.24 -16.27
C LEU A 93 16.68 42.76 -14.83
N THR A 94 15.65 43.22 -14.14
CA THR A 94 15.30 42.75 -12.80
C THR A 94 14.23 41.66 -12.88
N LEU A 95 14.57 40.47 -12.39
CA LEU A 95 13.67 39.33 -12.25
C LEU A 95 13.13 39.29 -10.81
N GLY A 96 12.03 39.99 -10.57
CA GLY A 96 11.41 40.09 -9.25
C GLY A 96 10.44 38.96 -8.91
N TYR A 97 9.75 39.08 -7.77
CA TYR A 97 8.84 38.06 -7.22
C TYR A 97 7.95 37.36 -8.27
N SER A 98 7.32 38.10 -9.19
CA SER A 98 6.41 37.57 -10.22
C SER A 98 7.06 36.60 -11.23
N TYR A 99 8.39 36.63 -11.38
CA TYR A 99 9.14 35.65 -12.18
C TYR A 99 9.20 34.28 -11.49
N TRP A 100 9.41 34.24 -10.18
CA TRP A 100 9.64 33.00 -9.43
C TRP A 100 8.36 32.20 -9.16
N GLY A 101 8.43 30.88 -9.29
CA GLY A 101 7.33 29.95 -8.95
C GLY A 101 7.15 29.79 -7.44
N ALA A 102 6.03 29.18 -7.02
CA ALA A 102 5.69 29.00 -5.60
C ALA A 102 6.77 28.23 -4.82
N ASP A 103 7.19 27.07 -5.33
CA ASP A 103 8.23 26.23 -4.73
C ASP A 103 9.55 27.00 -4.48
N HIS A 104 10.09 27.66 -5.51
CA HIS A 104 11.33 28.45 -5.41
C HIS A 104 11.24 29.57 -4.36
N VAL A 105 10.08 30.24 -4.28
CA VAL A 105 9.81 31.27 -3.28
C VAL A 105 9.77 30.66 -1.87
N LEU A 106 9.04 29.55 -1.68
CA LEU A 106 8.91 28.90 -0.38
C LEU A 106 10.25 28.32 0.12
N LYS A 107 11.05 27.70 -0.77
CA LYS A 107 12.41 27.20 -0.50
C LYS A 107 13.39 28.29 -0.04
N GLN A 108 13.10 29.58 -0.27
CA GLN A 108 13.89 30.72 0.22
C GLN A 108 13.32 31.38 1.50
N ILE A 109 12.06 31.12 1.84
CA ILE A 109 11.38 31.68 3.02
C ILE A 109 11.51 30.73 4.22
N LEU A 110 11.36 29.42 3.97
CA LEU A 110 11.32 28.40 4.99
C LEU A 110 12.74 28.04 5.48
N PRO A 111 12.91 27.62 6.75
CA PRO A 111 14.23 27.25 7.27
C PRO A 111 14.84 26.06 6.53
N ALA A 112 16.17 26.06 6.38
CA ALA A 112 16.90 24.93 5.80
C ALA A 112 16.64 23.64 6.63
N GLY A 113 16.24 22.57 5.94
CA GLY A 113 15.86 21.29 6.56
C GLY A 113 14.34 21.11 6.76
N VAL A 114 13.53 22.14 6.57
CA VAL A 114 12.05 22.03 6.60
C VAL A 114 11.55 21.64 5.21
N GLU A 115 10.73 20.58 5.11
CA GLU A 115 10.12 20.18 3.84
C GLU A 115 9.09 21.22 3.38
N VAL A 116 9.22 21.68 2.12
CA VAL A 116 8.26 22.60 1.50
C VAL A 116 7.01 21.82 1.07
N PRO A 117 5.78 22.32 1.30
CA PRO A 117 4.54 21.72 0.78
C PRO A 117 4.52 21.54 -0.75
N SER A 118 5.07 20.42 -1.21
CA SER A 118 5.28 20.06 -2.61
C SER A 118 3.98 19.68 -3.34
N SER A 119 2.94 19.32 -2.59
CA SER A 119 1.62 18.99 -3.14
C SER A 119 0.48 19.58 -2.30
N PHE A 120 -0.54 20.08 -3.00
CA PHE A 120 -1.82 20.53 -2.43
C PHE A 120 -2.96 20.07 -3.34
N GLU A 121 -4.09 19.69 -2.75
CA GLU A 121 -5.23 19.22 -3.54
C GLU A 121 -5.98 20.42 -4.13
N THR A 122 -5.89 20.58 -5.46
CA THR A 122 -6.56 21.66 -6.19
C THR A 122 -7.92 21.17 -6.68
N ILE A 123 -9.00 21.70 -6.11
CA ILE A 123 -10.37 21.26 -6.39
C ILE A 123 -10.95 22.08 -7.55
N VAL A 124 -10.29 21.99 -8.73
CA VAL A 124 -10.56 22.83 -9.91
C VAL A 124 -10.43 22.05 -11.23
N ASN A 125 -11.57 21.90 -11.90
CA ASN A 125 -11.82 21.77 -13.34
C ASN A 125 -10.60 21.69 -14.31
N ILE A 126 -10.37 20.52 -14.93
CA ILE A 126 -9.41 20.33 -16.03
C ILE A 126 -10.08 20.53 -17.41
N PHE A 127 -9.61 21.55 -18.13
CA PHE A 127 -9.75 21.84 -19.57
C PHE A 127 -11.13 22.05 -20.23
N LEU A 128 -11.28 23.25 -20.81
CA LEU A 128 -11.68 23.47 -22.21
C LEU A 128 -10.89 24.68 -22.78
N PRO A 129 -10.73 24.83 -24.11
CA PRO A 129 -9.76 25.77 -24.70
C PRO A 129 -10.18 27.25 -24.68
N LEU A 130 -9.18 28.12 -24.82
CA LEU A 130 -9.15 29.56 -24.57
C LEU A 130 -10.05 30.47 -25.46
N SER A 131 -11.08 29.93 -26.12
CA SER A 131 -11.85 30.66 -27.15
C SER A 131 -13.37 30.73 -26.93
N MET A 132 -13.90 30.18 -25.82
CA MET A 132 -15.36 30.00 -25.63
C MET A 132 -15.89 30.41 -24.23
N MET A 133 -15.21 31.29 -23.50
CA MET A 133 -15.71 31.82 -22.22
C MET A 133 -16.29 33.23 -22.35
N ALA A 134 -17.56 33.38 -21.93
CA ALA A 134 -18.13 34.68 -21.58
C ALA A 134 -17.71 35.08 -20.15
N PRO A 135 -17.67 36.38 -19.78
CA PRO A 135 -16.93 36.83 -18.59
C PRO A 135 -17.49 36.43 -17.20
N HIS A 136 -18.62 35.71 -17.13
CA HIS A 136 -19.35 35.45 -15.89
C HIS A 136 -19.86 34.00 -15.81
N ASN A 137 -18.98 33.06 -15.46
CA ASN A 137 -19.29 31.81 -14.74
C ASN A 137 -18.00 30.99 -14.53
N CYS A 138 -17.44 31.02 -13.31
CA CYS A 138 -16.28 30.23 -12.90
C CYS A 138 -16.52 29.62 -11.52
N ALA A 139 -16.76 28.31 -11.44
CA ALA A 139 -16.81 27.53 -10.21
C ALA A 139 -15.97 26.24 -10.40
N GLY A 140 -15.24 25.73 -9.41
CA GLY A 140 -14.69 26.43 -8.23
C GLY A 140 -13.18 26.68 -8.33
N HIS A 141 -12.53 26.91 -7.18
CA HIS A 141 -11.25 27.62 -7.14
C HIS A 141 -10.39 27.34 -5.88
N ILE A 142 -10.57 26.18 -5.23
CA ILE A 142 -10.06 25.92 -3.86
C ILE A 142 -8.73 25.13 -3.89
N ALA A 143 -7.76 25.57 -3.09
CA ALA A 143 -6.55 24.82 -2.74
C ALA A 143 -6.63 24.28 -1.30
N HIS A 144 -6.53 22.97 -1.15
CA HIS A 144 -6.54 22.27 0.14
C HIS A 144 -5.10 21.92 0.57
N LEU A 145 -4.63 22.59 1.61
CA LEU A 145 -3.37 22.34 2.32
C LEU A 145 -3.59 21.42 3.53
N ASN A 146 -2.54 20.70 3.91
CA ASN A 146 -2.47 19.89 5.12
C ASN A 146 -1.16 20.22 5.85
N ILE A 147 -1.16 21.34 6.58
CA ILE A 147 0.04 21.96 7.16
C ILE A 147 0.44 21.21 8.45
N THR A 148 1.68 20.71 8.50
CA THR A 148 2.25 20.03 9.66
C THR A 148 2.52 21.01 10.81
N THR A 149 2.65 20.50 12.04
CA THR A 149 2.89 21.33 13.25
C THR A 149 4.11 22.25 13.11
N GLU A 150 5.16 21.79 12.41
CA GLU A 150 6.40 22.54 12.14
C GLU A 150 6.22 23.69 11.14
N LEU A 151 5.25 23.55 10.23
CA LEU A 151 4.92 24.55 9.21
C LEU A 151 3.85 25.55 9.68
N LEU A 152 3.12 25.27 10.77
CA LEU A 152 2.10 26.19 11.32
C LEU A 152 2.60 27.64 11.56
N PRO A 153 3.84 27.90 12.03
CA PRO A 153 4.36 29.27 12.18
C PRO A 153 4.50 30.05 10.86
N PHE A 154 4.49 29.35 9.72
CA PHE A 154 4.66 29.92 8.38
C PHE A 154 3.38 29.88 7.55
N LYS A 155 2.26 29.36 8.09
CA LYS A 155 1.05 29.01 7.34
C LYS A 155 0.49 30.16 6.49
N ASP A 156 0.53 31.39 7.01
CA ASP A 156 -0.06 32.56 6.35
C ASP A 156 0.80 33.04 5.18
N VAL A 157 2.12 32.91 5.30
CA VAL A 157 3.07 33.18 4.21
C VAL A 157 3.00 32.09 3.14
N ILE A 158 2.89 30.82 3.55
CA ILE A 158 2.64 29.69 2.63
C ILE A 158 1.36 29.94 1.84
N ALA A 159 0.25 30.26 2.52
CA ALA A 159 -1.03 30.52 1.88
C ALA A 159 -1.00 31.73 0.94
N LYS A 160 -0.35 32.85 1.31
CA LYS A 160 -0.15 34.00 0.40
C LYS A 160 0.61 33.58 -0.85
N VAL A 161 1.71 32.85 -0.74
CA VAL A 161 2.49 32.42 -1.92
C VAL A 161 1.68 31.45 -2.79
N ILE A 162 0.98 30.48 -2.21
CA ILE A 162 0.11 29.56 -2.98
C ILE A 162 -1.01 30.33 -3.70
N TYR A 163 -1.62 31.32 -3.04
CA TYR A 163 -2.63 32.21 -3.62
C TYR A 163 -2.06 33.06 -4.76
N ASP A 164 -1.05 33.89 -4.49
CA ASP A 164 -0.46 34.84 -5.45
C ASP A 164 -0.01 34.17 -6.76
N LYS A 165 0.59 32.98 -6.64
CA LYS A 165 1.19 32.26 -7.78
C LYS A 165 0.18 31.49 -8.62
N ASN A 166 -1.05 31.30 -8.12
CA ASN A 166 -2.11 30.55 -8.80
C ASN A 166 -3.37 31.39 -9.09
N TYR A 167 -3.43 32.64 -8.63
CA TYR A 167 -4.49 33.57 -9.00
C TYR A 167 -4.51 33.83 -10.52
N PRO A 168 -5.67 33.90 -11.20
CA PRO A 168 -7.04 33.82 -10.68
C PRO A 168 -7.66 32.40 -10.72
N ARG A 169 -6.86 31.34 -10.97
CA ARG A 169 -7.36 29.94 -10.99
C ARG A 169 -7.74 29.47 -9.60
N ILE A 170 -6.92 29.85 -8.61
CA ILE A 170 -7.18 29.63 -7.19
C ILE A 170 -7.61 30.97 -6.59
N LYS A 171 -8.71 30.97 -5.84
CA LYS A 171 -9.18 32.13 -5.08
C LYS A 171 -9.32 31.87 -3.59
N THR A 172 -9.17 30.63 -3.13
CA THR A 172 -9.36 30.26 -1.73
C THR A 172 -8.34 29.20 -1.37
N VAL A 173 -7.51 29.48 -0.37
CA VAL A 173 -6.54 28.53 0.18
C VAL A 173 -7.01 28.17 1.58
N VAL A 174 -7.26 26.88 1.80
CA VAL A 174 -7.69 26.34 3.09
C VAL A 174 -6.66 25.38 3.66
N ASN A 175 -6.56 25.34 4.99
CA ASN A 175 -5.87 24.27 5.71
C ASN A 175 -6.88 23.44 6.50
N LYS A 176 -6.67 22.13 6.54
CA LYS A 176 -7.51 21.21 7.33
C LYS A 176 -7.14 21.32 8.82
N VAL A 177 -8.14 21.53 9.68
CA VAL A 177 -7.93 21.72 11.12
C VAL A 177 -8.62 20.65 11.97
N GLY A 178 -7.85 20.02 12.86
CA GLY A 178 -8.33 19.02 13.80
C GLY A 178 -8.64 17.65 13.21
N MET A 179 -9.05 16.73 14.08
CA MET A 179 -9.50 15.38 13.71
C MET A 179 -10.97 15.39 13.29
N ILE A 180 -11.32 14.53 12.32
CA ILE A 180 -12.70 14.32 11.88
C ILE A 180 -13.44 13.54 12.98
N SER A 181 -14.31 14.21 13.73
CA SER A 181 -15.03 13.68 14.90
C SER A 181 -16.55 13.83 14.85
N ASN A 182 -17.09 14.37 13.75
CA ASN A 182 -18.53 14.47 13.49
C ASN A 182 -19.06 13.22 12.77
N GLU A 183 -20.34 12.93 12.98
CA GLU A 183 -21.05 11.79 12.38
C GLU A 183 -21.03 11.82 10.84
N PHE A 184 -21.21 13.01 10.25
CA PHE A 184 -21.16 13.25 8.80
C PHE A 184 -19.74 13.22 8.20
N ARG A 185 -18.69 13.05 9.03
CA ARG A 185 -17.27 12.97 8.65
C ARG A 185 -16.71 14.11 7.78
N VAL A 186 -17.37 15.27 7.81
CA VAL A 186 -16.95 16.48 7.09
C VAL A 186 -15.72 17.09 7.79
N PRO A 187 -14.58 17.30 7.12
CA PRO A 187 -13.42 17.94 7.72
C PRO A 187 -13.72 19.40 8.09
N LYS A 188 -13.11 19.89 9.18
CA LYS A 188 -13.08 21.32 9.46
C LYS A 188 -11.91 21.96 8.71
N PHE A 189 -12.14 23.16 8.20
CA PHE A 189 -11.15 23.94 7.46
C PHE A 189 -11.00 25.33 8.08
N GLU A 190 -9.77 25.85 8.09
CA GLU A 190 -9.49 27.28 8.24
C GLU A 190 -9.20 27.85 6.85
N VAL A 191 -9.78 29.01 6.51
CA VAL A 191 -9.40 29.77 5.31
C VAL A 191 -8.16 30.60 5.66
N LEU A 192 -7.06 30.37 4.93
CA LEU A 192 -5.78 31.06 5.14
C LEU A 192 -5.57 32.23 4.17
N ALA A 193 -6.12 32.16 2.96
CA ALA A 193 -6.06 33.26 1.99
C ALA A 193 -7.24 33.24 1.01
N GLY A 194 -7.74 34.43 0.66
CA GLY A 194 -8.67 34.63 -0.45
C GLY A 194 -10.15 34.81 -0.08
N GLU A 195 -11.06 34.42 -0.99
CA GLU A 195 -12.51 34.51 -0.82
C GLU A 195 -13.02 33.43 0.16
N ASN A 196 -13.92 33.79 1.09
CA ASN A 196 -14.57 32.81 1.99
C ASN A 196 -15.78 32.14 1.29
N ASP A 197 -15.52 31.51 0.14
CA ASP A 197 -16.46 30.69 -0.62
C ASP A 197 -15.90 29.27 -0.72
N MET A 198 -16.72 28.28 -0.37
CA MET A 198 -16.37 26.86 -0.40
C MET A 198 -17.20 26.07 -1.42
N VAL A 199 -18.07 26.75 -2.17
CA VAL A 199 -18.89 26.15 -3.22
C VAL A 199 -18.08 26.00 -4.50
N THR A 200 -17.91 24.76 -4.95
CA THR A 200 -17.09 24.40 -6.12
C THR A 200 -17.87 23.50 -7.09
N GLU A 201 -17.45 23.51 -8.36
CA GLU A 201 -17.89 22.56 -9.38
C GLU A 201 -16.68 21.78 -9.90
N VAL A 202 -16.76 20.45 -9.78
CA VAL A 202 -15.75 19.46 -10.20
C VAL A 202 -16.33 18.64 -11.36
N LYS A 203 -15.49 18.23 -12.32
CA LYS A 203 -15.89 17.36 -13.42
C LYS A 203 -15.07 16.10 -13.42
N GLN A 204 -15.74 14.95 -13.40
CA GLN A 204 -15.13 13.63 -13.43
C GLN A 204 -15.91 12.78 -14.45
N TYR A 205 -15.21 12.23 -15.44
CA TYR A 205 -15.77 11.38 -16.53
C TYR A 205 -17.01 11.90 -17.28
N GLY A 206 -17.23 13.22 -17.32
CA GLY A 206 -18.39 13.83 -17.96
C GLY A 206 -19.61 14.01 -17.04
N ALA A 207 -19.56 13.50 -15.81
CA ALA A 207 -20.40 14.00 -14.73
C ALA A 207 -19.85 15.34 -14.20
N THR A 208 -20.74 16.24 -13.80
CA THR A 208 -20.42 17.52 -13.14
C THR A 208 -21.00 17.52 -11.73
N PHE A 209 -20.14 17.67 -10.73
CA PHE A 209 -20.48 17.66 -9.31
C PHE A 209 -20.30 19.05 -8.73
N ARG A 210 -21.41 19.67 -8.33
CA ARG A 210 -21.42 20.84 -7.46
C ARG A 210 -21.46 20.38 -6.00
N LEU A 211 -20.69 21.04 -5.15
CA LEU A 211 -20.63 20.77 -3.71
C LEU A 211 -20.12 21.99 -2.94
N ASP A 212 -20.50 22.11 -1.68
CA ASP A 212 -19.79 22.95 -0.71
C ASP A 212 -18.78 22.08 0.03
N TYR A 213 -17.49 22.36 -0.16
CA TYR A 213 -16.39 21.55 0.39
C TYR A 213 -16.28 21.65 1.93
N SER A 214 -16.99 22.60 2.56
CA SER A 214 -17.10 22.71 4.02
C SER A 214 -18.30 21.97 4.63
N LEU A 215 -19.22 21.45 3.81
CA LEU A 215 -20.46 20.78 4.25
C LEU A 215 -20.54 19.28 3.86
N VAL A 216 -19.70 18.81 2.93
CA VAL A 216 -19.74 17.41 2.45
C VAL A 216 -18.36 16.75 2.47
N TYR A 217 -18.32 15.42 2.47
CA TYR A 217 -17.10 14.69 2.19
C TYR A 217 -16.87 14.57 0.68
N TRP A 218 -15.68 14.97 0.21
CA TRP A 218 -15.23 14.77 -1.17
C TRP A 218 -13.74 14.39 -1.18
N ASN A 219 -13.31 13.64 -2.20
CA ASN A 219 -11.92 13.21 -2.38
C ASN A 219 -11.64 12.99 -3.86
N SER A 220 -10.80 13.82 -4.47
CA SER A 220 -10.50 13.72 -5.91
C SER A 220 -9.78 12.41 -6.28
N ARG A 221 -8.98 11.85 -5.36
CA ARG A 221 -8.09 10.70 -5.62
C ARG A 221 -8.81 9.36 -5.77
N LEU A 222 -10.11 9.29 -5.48
CA LEU A 222 -10.94 8.08 -5.67
C LEU A 222 -11.58 8.02 -7.06
N GLU A 223 -11.33 9.00 -7.93
CA GLU A 223 -11.91 9.12 -9.28
C GLU A 223 -11.84 7.82 -10.10
N HIS A 224 -10.67 7.19 -10.21
CA HIS A 224 -10.50 5.93 -10.95
C HIS A 224 -11.29 4.76 -10.37
N GLU A 225 -11.43 4.68 -9.04
CA GLU A 225 -12.18 3.61 -8.38
C GLU A 225 -13.69 3.75 -8.59
N HIS A 226 -14.21 4.98 -8.52
CA HIS A 226 -15.63 5.26 -8.81
C HIS A 226 -16.01 4.71 -10.19
N MET A 227 -15.15 4.93 -11.20
CA MET A 227 -15.39 4.42 -12.56
C MET A 227 -15.07 2.94 -12.74
N ARG A 228 -14.12 2.35 -12.00
CA ARG A 228 -13.89 0.90 -12.05
C ARG A 228 -15.18 0.17 -11.69
N LEU A 229 -15.82 0.53 -10.58
CA LEU A 229 -17.09 -0.11 -10.17
C LEU A 229 -18.23 0.23 -11.14
N VAL A 230 -18.43 1.51 -11.49
CA VAL A 230 -19.48 1.91 -12.45
C VAL A 230 -19.28 1.29 -13.84
N SER A 231 -18.06 0.90 -14.23
CA SER A 231 -17.79 0.19 -15.49
C SER A 231 -18.44 -1.20 -15.56
N GLN A 232 -18.71 -1.83 -14.41
CA GLN A 232 -19.27 -3.18 -14.32
C GLN A 232 -20.79 -3.22 -14.54
N PHE A 233 -21.53 -2.22 -14.05
CA PHE A 233 -23.00 -2.16 -14.13
C PHE A 233 -23.54 -2.13 -15.56
N GLN A 234 -24.75 -2.65 -15.81
CA GLN A 234 -25.40 -2.62 -17.13
C GLN A 234 -26.59 -1.65 -17.18
N PRO A 235 -26.89 -1.05 -18.36
CA PRO A 235 -28.05 -0.17 -18.50
C PRO A 235 -29.36 -0.90 -18.17
N GLY A 236 -30.12 -0.35 -17.22
CA GLY A 236 -31.36 -0.93 -16.70
C GLY A 236 -31.25 -1.66 -15.36
N GLU A 237 -30.03 -1.90 -14.85
CA GLU A 237 -29.82 -2.49 -13.52
C GLU A 237 -30.28 -1.58 -12.38
N VAL A 238 -30.59 -2.20 -11.24
CA VAL A 238 -31.05 -1.55 -10.01
C VAL A 238 -29.89 -1.47 -9.01
N ILE A 239 -29.41 -0.25 -8.76
CA ILE A 239 -28.26 0.03 -7.90
C ILE A 239 -28.75 0.67 -6.59
N CYS A 240 -28.26 0.19 -5.46
CA CYS A 240 -28.54 0.75 -4.14
C CYS A 240 -27.24 1.28 -3.52
N ASP A 241 -27.10 2.60 -3.38
CA ASP A 241 -25.93 3.23 -2.77
C ASP A 241 -26.28 3.67 -1.34
N MET A 242 -25.70 3.01 -0.34
CA MET A 242 -26.06 3.21 1.07
C MET A 242 -25.36 4.41 1.72
N PHE A 243 -24.28 4.90 1.11
CA PHE A 243 -23.41 5.99 1.60
C PHE A 243 -23.01 6.90 0.44
N ALA A 244 -24.02 7.43 -0.24
CA ALA A 244 -23.91 8.02 -1.57
C ALA A 244 -23.22 9.40 -1.60
N GLY A 245 -23.06 10.10 -0.47
CA GLY A 245 -22.53 11.47 -0.43
C GLY A 245 -23.22 12.39 -1.44
N VAL A 246 -22.44 13.12 -2.23
CA VAL A 246 -22.92 13.96 -3.35
C VAL A 246 -23.11 13.19 -4.68
N GLY A 247 -22.98 11.87 -4.65
CA GLY A 247 -23.28 10.93 -5.73
C GLY A 247 -22.13 10.45 -6.64
N PRO A 248 -20.87 10.24 -6.19
CA PRO A 248 -19.77 9.86 -7.08
C PRO A 248 -19.98 8.52 -7.81
N PHE A 249 -20.70 7.55 -7.22
CA PHE A 249 -21.18 6.35 -7.92
C PHE A 249 -22.57 6.56 -8.53
N ALA A 250 -23.49 7.19 -7.80
CA ALA A 250 -24.89 7.35 -8.19
C ALA A 250 -25.08 8.16 -9.48
N ILE A 251 -24.39 9.30 -9.65
CA ILE A 251 -24.51 10.14 -10.85
C ILE A 251 -24.00 9.41 -12.10
N PRO A 252 -22.78 8.81 -12.13
CA PRO A 252 -22.31 8.11 -13.31
C PRO A 252 -23.08 6.80 -13.61
N ALA A 253 -23.55 6.08 -12.59
CA ALA A 253 -24.41 4.90 -12.77
C ALA A 253 -25.76 5.29 -13.44
N ALA A 254 -26.40 6.37 -12.99
CA ALA A 254 -27.61 6.89 -13.61
C ALA A 254 -27.35 7.42 -15.04
N GLN A 255 -26.21 8.07 -15.30
CA GLN A 255 -25.78 8.44 -16.66
C GLN A 255 -25.58 7.23 -17.58
N LYS A 256 -25.19 6.07 -17.04
CA LYS A 256 -25.11 4.79 -17.77
C LYS A 256 -26.50 4.18 -18.08
N GLY A 257 -27.56 4.70 -17.47
CA GLY A 257 -28.94 4.23 -17.63
C GLY A 257 -29.38 3.21 -16.57
N CYS A 258 -28.69 3.12 -15.44
CA CYS A 258 -29.15 2.35 -14.27
C CYS A 258 -30.23 3.14 -13.50
N VAL A 259 -31.06 2.46 -12.71
CA VAL A 259 -31.94 3.12 -11.72
C VAL A 259 -31.27 3.05 -10.36
N VAL A 260 -31.06 4.21 -9.72
CA VAL A 260 -30.27 4.30 -8.49
C VAL A 260 -31.10 4.76 -7.31
N TYR A 261 -31.08 3.99 -6.23
CA TYR A 261 -31.60 4.36 -4.93
C TYR A 261 -30.42 4.75 -4.04
N ALA A 262 -30.27 6.04 -3.75
CA ALA A 262 -29.08 6.62 -3.12
C ALA A 262 -29.43 7.24 -1.77
N ASN A 263 -28.75 6.82 -0.71
CA ASN A 263 -28.93 7.30 0.65
C ASN A 263 -27.63 7.85 1.23
N ASP A 264 -27.73 8.88 2.06
CA ASP A 264 -26.65 9.34 2.91
C ASP A 264 -27.24 9.97 4.19
N LEU A 265 -26.51 9.87 5.30
CA LEU A 265 -26.94 10.41 6.58
C LEU A 265 -26.77 11.94 6.66
N ASN A 266 -25.84 12.51 5.89
CA ASN A 266 -25.62 13.95 5.81
C ASN A 266 -26.68 14.64 4.91
N PRO A 267 -27.52 15.54 5.44
CA PRO A 267 -28.56 16.22 4.66
C PRO A 267 -28.00 17.12 3.56
N ASP A 268 -26.84 17.77 3.78
CA ASP A 268 -26.18 18.63 2.79
C ASP A 268 -25.60 17.81 1.63
N SER A 269 -25.12 16.60 1.92
CA SER A 269 -24.71 15.65 0.87
C SER A 269 -25.88 15.27 -0.02
N ILE A 270 -27.06 15.02 0.55
CA ILE A 270 -28.30 14.71 -0.19
C ILE A 270 -28.89 15.94 -0.90
N HIS A 271 -28.70 17.15 -0.37
CA HIS A 271 -29.00 18.40 -1.07
C HIS A 271 -28.15 18.51 -2.35
N TYR A 272 -26.84 18.33 -2.24
CA TYR A 272 -25.93 18.39 -3.39
C TYR A 272 -26.10 17.20 -4.36
N LEU A 273 -26.42 16.00 -3.90
CA LEU A 273 -26.81 14.87 -4.77
C LEU A 273 -28.00 15.23 -5.68
N LYS A 274 -29.03 15.89 -5.13
CA LYS A 274 -30.22 16.32 -5.90
C LYS A 274 -29.89 17.42 -6.92
N ILE A 275 -29.04 18.38 -6.53
CA ILE A 275 -28.49 19.39 -7.45
C ILE A 275 -27.69 18.72 -8.58
N ASN A 276 -26.82 17.76 -8.25
CA ASN A 276 -25.99 17.05 -9.21
C ASN A 276 -26.83 16.19 -10.17
N ALA A 277 -27.90 15.58 -9.69
CA ALA A 277 -28.82 14.83 -10.54
C ALA A 277 -29.48 15.72 -11.61
N GLN A 278 -29.87 16.95 -11.24
CA GLN A 278 -30.44 17.95 -12.15
C GLN A 278 -29.40 18.54 -13.11
N ILE A 279 -28.19 18.87 -12.64
CA ILE A 279 -27.08 19.36 -13.48
C ILE A 279 -26.76 18.35 -14.59
N ASN A 280 -26.72 17.06 -14.23
CA ASN A 280 -26.42 15.96 -15.15
C ASN A 280 -27.65 15.43 -15.91
N LYS A 281 -28.86 15.91 -15.59
CA LYS A 281 -30.15 15.63 -16.26
C LYS A 281 -30.53 14.15 -16.22
N ILE A 282 -30.35 13.55 -15.04
CA ILE A 282 -30.64 12.14 -14.72
C ILE A 282 -31.46 12.01 -13.42
N ASP A 283 -32.12 13.09 -12.99
CA ASP A 283 -33.01 13.16 -11.84
C ASP A 283 -34.26 12.25 -11.95
N ASP A 284 -34.70 11.93 -13.17
CA ASP A 284 -35.69 10.87 -13.44
C ASP A 284 -35.21 9.45 -13.02
N CYS A 285 -33.90 9.25 -12.81
CA CYS A 285 -33.27 7.94 -12.57
C CYS A 285 -32.63 7.80 -11.17
N ILE A 286 -32.71 8.83 -10.31
CA ILE A 286 -32.15 8.79 -8.95
C ILE A 286 -33.24 9.06 -7.90
N HIS A 287 -33.39 8.10 -6.99
CA HIS A 287 -34.24 8.23 -5.80
C HIS A 287 -33.34 8.52 -4.60
N ALA A 288 -33.38 9.77 -4.09
CA ALA A 288 -32.44 10.27 -3.08
C ALA A 288 -33.07 10.38 -1.66
N TYR A 289 -32.51 9.64 -0.71
CA TYR A 289 -32.98 9.46 0.67
C TYR A 289 -31.99 10.05 1.68
N ASN A 290 -32.48 10.50 2.84
CA ASN A 290 -31.65 10.96 3.95
C ASN A 290 -32.10 10.30 5.25
N MET A 291 -31.43 9.21 5.63
CA MET A 291 -31.67 8.45 6.87
C MET A 291 -30.49 7.52 7.19
N ASP A 292 -30.53 6.86 8.36
CA ASP A 292 -29.62 5.75 8.68
C ASP A 292 -29.67 4.64 7.61
N ALA A 293 -28.52 4.07 7.28
CA ALA A 293 -28.37 3.10 6.21
C ALA A 293 -29.01 1.74 6.50
N ARG A 294 -29.09 1.30 7.78
CA ARG A 294 -29.83 0.07 8.14
C ARG A 294 -31.33 0.28 7.98
N LYS A 295 -31.82 1.44 8.42
CA LYS A 295 -33.21 1.84 8.22
C LYS A 295 -33.56 1.92 6.73
N PHE A 296 -32.71 2.57 5.94
CA PHE A 296 -32.87 2.68 4.48
C PHE A 296 -33.03 1.32 3.82
N ILE A 297 -32.06 0.40 3.98
CA ILE A 297 -32.14 -0.90 3.31
C ILE A 297 -33.32 -1.74 3.80
N SER A 298 -33.74 -1.57 5.07
CA SER A 298 -34.95 -2.19 5.62
C SER A 298 -36.26 -1.66 4.99
N GLU A 299 -36.45 -0.33 4.92
CA GLU A 299 -37.64 0.25 4.27
C GLU A 299 -37.68 -0.06 2.75
N MET A 300 -36.51 -0.14 2.10
CA MET A 300 -36.40 -0.51 0.68
C MET A 300 -36.74 -1.97 0.39
N MET A 301 -36.71 -2.86 1.39
CA MET A 301 -37.01 -4.29 1.24
C MET A 301 -38.32 -4.74 1.90
N GLU A 302 -39.03 -3.86 2.64
CA GLU A 302 -40.33 -4.23 3.22
C GLU A 302 -41.40 -4.43 2.13
N VAL A 303 -42.16 -5.52 2.27
CA VAL A 303 -43.27 -5.85 1.37
C VAL A 303 -44.60 -5.36 1.95
N PRO A 304 -45.37 -4.53 1.22
CA PRO A 304 -46.66 -4.00 1.70
C PRO A 304 -47.65 -5.09 2.10
N ARG A 305 -48.18 -5.01 3.34
CA ARG A 305 -49.00 -6.05 3.96
C ARG A 305 -50.47 -6.07 3.49
N GLY A 306 -50.66 -6.42 2.22
CA GLY A 306 -51.89 -7.03 1.70
C GLY A 306 -52.93 -6.09 1.06
N GLY A 307 -53.66 -6.63 0.09
CA GLY A 307 -54.83 -6.01 -0.53
C GLY A 307 -54.63 -5.65 -2.01
N ILE A 308 -55.30 -6.36 -2.92
CA ILE A 308 -55.51 -5.89 -4.29
C ILE A 308 -56.74 -4.99 -4.29
N THR A 309 -56.55 -3.72 -4.63
CA THR A 309 -57.60 -2.86 -5.20
C THR A 309 -57.11 -2.32 -6.56
N PRO A 310 -57.97 -2.28 -7.59
CA PRO A 310 -57.56 -1.80 -8.91
C PRO A 310 -57.42 -0.27 -8.92
N GLU A 311 -56.33 0.19 -9.55
CA GLU A 311 -56.07 1.57 -10.04
C GLU A 311 -56.66 2.74 -9.21
N GLY A 312 -55.92 3.19 -8.19
CA GLY A 312 -56.22 4.43 -7.47
C GLY A 312 -55.01 5.00 -6.72
N ASN A 313 -54.72 6.29 -6.90
CA ASN A 313 -53.55 6.99 -6.35
C ASN A 313 -53.39 6.82 -4.82
N ILE A 314 -52.24 6.29 -4.39
CA ILE A 314 -51.74 6.48 -3.01
C ILE A 314 -50.74 7.65 -3.04
N PRO A 315 -50.94 8.73 -2.26
CA PRO A 315 -50.11 9.92 -2.36
C PRO A 315 -48.77 9.76 -1.62
N ILE A 316 -47.67 10.06 -2.31
CA ILE A 316 -46.36 10.28 -1.69
C ILE A 316 -46.49 11.49 -0.76
N ARG A 317 -46.35 11.30 0.55
CA ARG A 317 -46.23 12.41 1.51
C ARG A 317 -44.94 13.16 1.24
N ARG A 318 -45.03 14.43 0.84
CA ARG A 318 -43.89 15.33 0.83
C ARG A 318 -43.46 15.58 2.27
N ALA A 319 -42.26 15.12 2.64
CA ALA A 319 -41.61 15.51 3.89
C ALA A 319 -40.93 16.88 3.70
N THR A 320 -41.74 17.93 3.70
CA THR A 320 -41.32 19.34 3.68
C THR A 320 -42.27 20.12 4.58
N GLU A 321 -41.71 20.85 5.55
CA GLU A 321 -42.39 21.87 6.37
C GLU A 321 -43.52 21.36 7.28
N GLU A 322 -43.18 21.05 8.55
CA GLU A 322 -43.64 21.78 9.75
C GLU A 322 -43.42 20.95 11.02
N CYS A 323 -42.55 21.43 11.94
CA CYS A 323 -42.83 21.49 13.38
C CYS A 323 -41.70 22.25 14.13
N GLU A 324 -41.84 23.56 14.28
CA GLU A 324 -41.26 24.28 15.43
C GLU A 324 -42.38 24.62 16.43
N SER A 325 -42.00 24.79 17.70
CA SER A 325 -42.86 25.20 18.82
C SER A 325 -43.99 24.25 19.23
N GLN A 326 -43.76 23.46 20.29
CA GLN A 326 -44.44 23.65 21.59
C GLN A 326 -43.95 22.63 22.65
N ALA A 327 -43.00 23.06 23.47
CA ALA A 327 -42.76 22.52 24.82
C ALA A 327 -42.02 23.59 25.65
N ASN A 328 -42.71 24.22 26.59
CA ASN A 328 -42.10 25.14 27.55
C ASN A 328 -42.80 24.99 28.92
N ALA A 329 -42.08 25.27 29.99
CA ALA A 329 -42.43 25.07 31.40
C ALA A 329 -42.61 23.60 31.86
N GLU A 330 -41.57 23.05 32.48
CA GLU A 330 -41.58 22.93 33.95
C GLU A 330 -40.15 23.13 34.52
N THR A 331 -40.00 23.22 35.84
CA THR A 331 -39.05 24.19 36.43
C THR A 331 -38.23 23.66 37.63
N ARG A 332 -37.02 24.22 37.80
CA ARG A 332 -36.04 24.08 38.93
C ARG A 332 -35.08 22.88 38.81
N SER A 333 -33.85 22.93 39.31
CA SER A 333 -33.24 23.91 40.25
C SER A 333 -31.83 24.41 39.89
N GLU A 334 -31.47 25.49 40.58
CA GLU A 334 -30.16 26.13 40.78
C GLU A 334 -29.00 25.19 41.22
N SER A 335 -27.72 25.60 41.31
CA SER A 335 -26.87 26.58 40.57
C SER A 335 -25.47 26.66 41.20
N GLN A 336 -24.39 26.82 40.41
CA GLN A 336 -23.07 27.38 40.78
C GLN A 336 -22.25 27.56 39.48
N LYS A 337 -22.09 28.76 38.88
CA LYS A 337 -21.23 29.91 39.25
C LYS A 337 -19.73 29.55 39.25
N PHE A 338 -18.95 29.90 38.20
CA PHE A 338 -18.35 31.23 37.86
C PHE A 338 -16.97 31.45 38.54
N PRO A 339 -16.11 32.41 38.11
CA PRO A 339 -15.94 33.10 36.80
C PRO A 339 -14.46 33.23 36.34
N VAL A 340 -14.23 33.82 35.14
CA VAL A 340 -13.23 34.90 34.84
C VAL A 340 -13.83 35.62 33.60
N GLU A 341 -14.43 36.81 33.66
CA GLU A 341 -13.97 38.17 34.02
C GLU A 341 -13.31 38.94 32.84
N GLU A 342 -13.89 40.11 32.52
CA GLU A 342 -13.61 40.94 31.34
C GLU A 342 -12.76 42.18 31.67
N LYS A 343 -12.08 42.75 30.65
CA LYS A 343 -12.07 44.19 30.25
C LYS A 343 -11.10 44.39 29.07
N GLU A 344 -11.41 45.02 27.93
CA GLU A 344 -12.17 46.25 27.58
C GLU A 344 -11.33 47.54 27.43
N VAL A 345 -11.35 48.10 26.20
CA VAL A 345 -11.68 49.52 25.84
C VAL A 345 -10.72 50.63 26.38
N PRO A 346 -10.16 51.52 25.51
CA PRO A 346 -11.01 52.57 24.91
C PRO A 346 -10.67 53.16 23.51
N HIS A 347 -11.75 53.41 22.75
CA HIS A 347 -12.13 54.61 21.95
C HIS A 347 -11.06 55.63 21.45
N LYS A 348 -11.21 56.30 20.30
CA LYS A 348 -12.35 57.17 19.85
C LYS A 348 -12.17 57.52 18.34
N ASN A 349 -13.12 58.08 17.56
CA ASN A 349 -14.47 58.61 17.79
C ASN A 349 -15.33 58.63 16.49
N ALA A 350 -16.61 59.03 16.62
CA ALA A 350 -17.51 59.79 15.71
C ALA A 350 -17.20 59.94 14.19
N ALA A 351 -18.18 59.85 13.28
CA ALA A 351 -19.62 60.14 13.40
C ALA A 351 -20.48 59.34 12.36
N GLU A 352 -21.82 59.42 12.23
CA GLU A 352 -22.83 60.26 12.91
C GLU A 352 -24.20 59.54 13.11
N SER A 353 -25.16 59.69 12.19
CA SER A 353 -26.61 59.43 12.37
C SER A 353 -27.35 59.38 11.00
N THR A 354 -28.59 58.95 10.75
CA THR A 354 -29.67 58.12 11.38
C THR A 354 -30.75 57.95 10.26
N SER A 355 -31.81 57.14 10.27
CA SER A 355 -32.36 55.98 11.02
C SER A 355 -33.64 55.54 10.28
N VAL A 356 -34.21 54.34 10.52
CA VAL A 356 -35.67 54.00 10.43
C VAL A 356 -35.88 52.49 10.65
N GLU A 357 -36.98 52.11 11.30
CA GLU A 357 -37.40 50.73 11.59
C GLU A 357 -38.40 50.18 10.53
N SER A 358 -38.59 48.86 10.47
CA SER A 358 -39.91 48.19 10.61
C SER A 358 -39.86 46.70 10.24
N CYS A 359 -40.86 45.93 10.66
CA CYS A 359 -40.97 44.47 10.51
C CYS A 359 -42.03 44.04 9.47
N CYS A 360 -41.91 42.77 9.03
CA CYS A 360 -42.95 41.80 8.64
C CYS A 360 -44.24 42.23 7.90
N ALA A 361 -44.54 41.57 6.77
CA ALA A 361 -45.83 40.88 6.55
C ALA A 361 -45.84 40.01 5.27
N ASN A 362 -46.55 38.87 5.32
CA ASN A 362 -47.00 38.11 4.15
C ASN A 362 -48.42 38.55 3.71
N ALA A 363 -48.75 38.42 2.42
CA ALA A 363 -50.13 38.49 1.91
C ALA A 363 -50.31 37.62 0.64
N VAL A 364 -51.52 37.11 0.39
CA VAL A 364 -51.82 36.03 -0.59
C VAL A 364 -52.95 36.42 -1.55
N ALA A 365 -52.87 36.07 -2.85
CA ALA A 365 -53.95 36.30 -3.83
C ALA A 365 -53.99 35.33 -5.06
N THR A 366 -54.26 34.04 -4.83
CA THR A 366 -55.43 33.31 -5.39
C THR A 366 -55.90 33.49 -6.86
N ILE A 367 -55.69 32.45 -7.70
CA ILE A 367 -56.56 31.89 -8.80
C ILE A 367 -56.89 32.72 -10.06
N ALA A 368 -56.64 32.16 -11.29
CA ALA A 368 -57.67 31.93 -12.35
C ALA A 368 -57.19 31.39 -13.75
N THR A 369 -57.67 30.19 -14.13
CA THR A 369 -58.06 29.77 -15.51
C THR A 369 -57.00 29.60 -16.64
N SER A 370 -57.45 29.15 -17.84
CA SER A 370 -56.63 28.57 -18.93
C SER A 370 -57.31 28.69 -20.31
N LYS A 371 -56.53 28.97 -21.39
CA LYS A 371 -56.63 28.37 -22.77
C LYS A 371 -55.68 28.98 -23.83
N ARG A 372 -54.70 28.17 -24.29
CA ARG A 372 -54.38 27.71 -25.67
C ARG A 372 -54.63 28.60 -26.92
N TRP A 373 -53.79 28.38 -27.96
CA TRP A 373 -53.80 28.84 -29.39
C TRP A 373 -53.21 30.25 -29.64
N SER A 374 -52.68 30.62 -30.83
CA SER A 374 -51.64 30.02 -31.71
C SER A 374 -51.42 30.87 -32.98
N GLU A 375 -50.17 30.97 -33.46
CA GLU A 375 -49.70 31.24 -34.85
C GLU A 375 -50.34 32.35 -35.74
N LEU A 376 -49.46 33.11 -36.42
CA LEU A 376 -49.71 33.66 -37.77
C LEU A 376 -48.37 33.99 -38.48
N HIS A 377 -48.31 33.76 -39.80
CA HIS A 377 -47.14 34.03 -40.67
C HIS A 377 -47.20 35.45 -41.29
N PRO A 378 -46.22 35.89 -42.12
CA PRO A 378 -46.00 35.39 -43.50
C PRO A 378 -44.52 35.04 -43.82
N GLY A 379 -44.18 34.31 -44.89
CA GLY A 379 -45.01 33.65 -45.91
C GLY A 379 -44.19 32.83 -46.94
N GLU A 380 -44.93 32.21 -47.86
CA GLU A 380 -44.61 31.56 -49.17
C GLU A 380 -43.30 31.94 -49.90
N ASN A 381 -42.73 31.21 -50.89
CA ASN A 381 -42.80 29.84 -51.48
C ASN A 381 -41.58 29.76 -52.45
N GLY A 382 -40.92 28.65 -52.82
CA GLY A 382 -40.99 27.23 -52.44
C GLY A 382 -40.11 26.37 -53.40
N ASN A 383 -40.11 25.04 -53.17
CA ASN A 383 -39.76 23.95 -54.11
C ASN A 383 -38.27 23.51 -54.41
N ALA A 384 -38.04 22.21 -54.14
CA ALA A 384 -37.32 21.20 -54.95
C ALA A 384 -35.77 21.02 -54.99
N ASN A 385 -35.35 19.92 -54.33
CA ASN A 385 -34.50 18.81 -54.84
C ASN A 385 -32.96 18.84 -54.88
N SER A 386 -32.41 17.62 -54.69
CA SER A 386 -31.00 17.14 -54.81
C SER A 386 -29.95 17.83 -53.91
N ALA A 387 -29.32 17.20 -52.91
CA ALA A 387 -28.60 15.92 -52.79
C ALA A 387 -27.07 16.07 -52.92
N GLY A 388 -26.35 15.90 -51.80
CA GLY A 388 -24.88 16.02 -51.72
C GLY A 388 -24.35 15.51 -50.38
N SER A 389 -24.07 14.21 -50.28
CA SER A 389 -23.79 13.53 -49.02
C SER A 389 -22.39 13.80 -48.45
N ARG A 390 -22.29 13.92 -47.12
CA ARG A 390 -21.30 13.15 -46.32
C ARG A 390 -21.83 12.88 -44.91
N LYS A 391 -21.62 11.65 -44.43
CA LYS A 391 -22.23 11.14 -43.19
C LYS A 391 -21.36 11.46 -41.97
N LYS A 392 -21.97 11.94 -40.88
CA LYS A 392 -21.52 11.65 -39.50
C LYS A 392 -22.47 10.61 -38.92
N ALA A 393 -21.94 9.58 -38.26
CA ALA A 393 -22.76 8.66 -37.47
C ALA A 393 -23.23 9.36 -36.19
N THR A 394 -24.51 9.25 -35.88
CA THR A 394 -25.11 9.82 -34.66
C THR A 394 -25.71 8.70 -33.82
N ASN A 395 -25.16 8.49 -32.61
CA ASN A 395 -25.78 7.60 -31.63
C ASN A 395 -27.15 8.18 -31.24
N LYS A 396 -28.21 7.47 -31.63
CA LYS A 396 -29.58 7.99 -31.60
C LYS A 396 -30.21 7.75 -30.24
N ARG A 397 -30.14 8.78 -29.38
CA ARG A 397 -30.80 8.90 -28.07
C ARG A 397 -32.13 8.15 -28.01
N MET A 398 -32.20 7.07 -27.22
CA MET A 398 -33.49 6.49 -26.83
C MET A 398 -34.24 7.48 -25.94
N ARG A 399 -35.57 7.51 -26.09
CA ARG A 399 -36.44 8.53 -25.47
C ARG A 399 -37.56 7.86 -24.70
N GLY A 400 -37.40 7.77 -23.38
CA GLY A 400 -38.48 7.51 -22.44
C GLY A 400 -39.32 6.25 -22.70
N SER A 401 -38.72 5.07 -22.56
CA SER A 401 -39.48 3.96 -21.98
C SER A 401 -39.92 4.38 -20.58
N LYS A 402 -41.21 4.22 -20.25
CA LYS A 402 -41.68 4.50 -18.88
C LYS A 402 -40.85 3.65 -17.90
N LEU A 403 -40.30 4.27 -16.86
CA LEU A 403 -39.89 3.51 -15.68
C LEU A 403 -41.12 2.73 -15.20
N HIS A 404 -41.03 1.41 -15.17
CA HIS A 404 -41.97 0.62 -14.39
C HIS A 404 -41.76 0.96 -12.92
N ASN A 405 -42.78 0.75 -12.07
CA ASN A 405 -42.56 0.74 -10.62
C ASN A 405 -41.64 -0.44 -10.29
N ILE A 406 -40.33 -0.18 -10.25
CA ILE A 406 -39.33 -1.11 -9.76
C ILE A 406 -39.60 -1.28 -8.27
N LYS A 407 -39.87 -2.52 -7.89
CA LYS A 407 -40.07 -2.93 -6.51
C LYS A 407 -38.76 -3.52 -6.03
N THR A 408 -38.02 -2.77 -5.22
CA THR A 408 -36.73 -3.20 -4.69
C THR A 408 -36.82 -4.46 -3.82
N TRP A 409 -37.95 -4.66 -3.13
CA TRP A 409 -38.27 -5.92 -2.44
C TRP A 409 -38.53 -7.12 -3.37
N GLU A 410 -38.67 -6.91 -4.68
CA GLU A 410 -38.67 -7.98 -5.68
C GLU A 410 -37.29 -8.16 -6.35
N HIS A 411 -36.47 -7.10 -6.48
CA HIS A 411 -35.17 -7.17 -7.16
C HIS A 411 -34.24 -5.96 -6.89
N VAL A 412 -32.94 -6.25 -6.66
CA VAL A 412 -31.80 -5.31 -6.69
C VAL A 412 -30.59 -6.07 -7.24
N ASP A 413 -29.81 -5.43 -8.13
CA ASP A 413 -28.63 -6.05 -8.75
C ASP A 413 -27.37 -5.84 -7.92
N HIS A 414 -27.13 -4.60 -7.49
CA HIS A 414 -25.91 -4.17 -6.81
C HIS A 414 -26.21 -3.28 -5.59
N VAL A 415 -25.50 -3.49 -4.49
CA VAL A 415 -25.50 -2.65 -3.30
C VAL A 415 -24.09 -2.13 -3.04
N ILE A 416 -23.92 -0.81 -2.92
CA ILE A 416 -22.64 -0.13 -2.70
C ILE A 416 -22.59 0.37 -1.26
N MET A 417 -21.49 0.07 -0.56
CA MET A 417 -21.25 0.56 0.80
C MET A 417 -19.89 1.28 0.89
N ASN A 418 -19.83 2.51 0.37
CA ASN A 418 -18.63 3.35 0.34
C ASN A 418 -18.35 4.09 1.67
N LEU A 419 -18.21 3.35 2.77
CA LEU A 419 -17.86 3.94 4.08
C LEU A 419 -16.72 3.16 4.76
N PRO A 420 -15.46 3.25 4.27
CA PRO A 420 -14.44 2.22 4.48
C PRO A 420 -14.02 1.94 5.94
N ALA A 421 -14.27 2.88 6.86
CA ALA A 421 -13.99 2.67 8.28
C ALA A 421 -15.00 1.77 9.01
N SER A 422 -16.22 1.61 8.46
CA SER A 422 -17.36 1.04 9.21
C SER A 422 -18.40 0.31 8.33
N ALA A 423 -18.29 0.31 7.00
CA ALA A 423 -19.27 -0.33 6.11
C ALA A 423 -19.47 -1.84 6.38
N LEU A 424 -18.41 -2.56 6.76
CA LEU A 424 -18.50 -3.97 7.19
C LEU A 424 -19.52 -4.15 8.33
N GLU A 425 -19.65 -3.18 9.22
CA GLU A 425 -20.51 -3.24 10.41
C GLU A 425 -21.99 -3.18 10.03
N PHE A 426 -22.33 -2.66 8.85
CA PHE A 426 -23.69 -2.61 8.30
C PHE A 426 -24.09 -3.89 7.55
N LEU A 427 -23.20 -4.90 7.47
CA LEU A 427 -23.57 -6.22 6.94
C LEU A 427 -24.60 -6.95 7.81
N ASP A 428 -24.76 -6.54 9.06
CA ASP A 428 -25.82 -7.02 9.95
C ASP A 428 -27.24 -6.71 9.43
N ALA A 429 -27.41 -5.64 8.66
CA ALA A 429 -28.69 -5.18 8.12
C ALA A 429 -29.30 -6.11 7.06
N PHE A 430 -28.50 -7.01 6.46
CA PHE A 430 -28.98 -7.96 5.45
C PHE A 430 -29.56 -9.25 6.05
N ARG A 431 -29.47 -9.45 7.38
CA ARG A 431 -29.98 -10.64 8.09
C ARG A 431 -31.51 -10.71 8.03
N GLY A 432 -32.06 -11.78 7.45
CA GLY A 432 -33.50 -11.99 7.30
C GLY A 432 -34.24 -10.94 6.46
N LEU A 433 -33.51 -10.10 5.72
CA LEU A 433 -34.03 -8.91 5.04
C LEU A 433 -34.93 -9.23 3.84
N ILE A 434 -34.67 -10.33 3.13
CA ILE A 434 -35.27 -10.66 1.84
C ILE A 434 -36.35 -11.72 1.99
N GLN A 435 -37.58 -11.36 1.63
CA GLN A 435 -38.70 -12.32 1.58
C GLN A 435 -38.63 -13.13 0.28
N ARG A 436 -38.09 -14.36 0.33
CA ARG A 436 -37.93 -15.25 -0.84
C ARG A 436 -39.21 -15.52 -1.63
N LYS A 437 -40.38 -15.40 -0.99
CA LYS A 437 -41.72 -15.47 -1.64
C LYS A 437 -42.01 -14.31 -2.62
N HIS A 438 -41.24 -13.22 -2.58
CA HIS A 438 -41.39 -12.04 -3.43
C HIS A 438 -40.16 -11.73 -4.29
N TRP A 439 -38.97 -12.18 -3.88
CA TRP A 439 -37.72 -11.97 -4.61
C TRP A 439 -37.69 -12.65 -5.99
N LYS A 440 -37.02 -12.02 -6.97
CA LYS A 440 -36.89 -12.46 -8.35
C LYS A 440 -35.44 -12.42 -8.80
N GLY A 441 -35.01 -13.48 -9.48
CA GLY A 441 -33.61 -13.64 -9.90
C GLY A 441 -32.68 -13.91 -8.71
N SER A 442 -31.39 -13.69 -8.94
CA SER A 442 -30.33 -13.85 -7.95
C SER A 442 -30.29 -12.70 -6.94
N LEU A 443 -29.92 -12.99 -5.68
CA LEU A 443 -29.68 -11.99 -4.62
C LEU A 443 -28.62 -10.95 -5.02
N PRO A 444 -28.55 -9.73 -4.47
CA PRO A 444 -27.65 -8.68 -4.98
C PRO A 444 -26.15 -9.02 -4.84
N TRP A 445 -25.31 -8.40 -5.68
CA TRP A 445 -23.89 -8.17 -5.36
C TRP A 445 -23.78 -7.09 -4.27
N VAL A 446 -22.93 -7.32 -3.27
CA VAL A 446 -22.58 -6.33 -2.24
C VAL A 446 -21.14 -5.90 -2.48
N HIS A 447 -20.91 -4.59 -2.62
CA HIS A 447 -19.60 -3.97 -2.77
C HIS A 447 -19.26 -3.19 -1.49
N CYS A 448 -18.66 -3.90 -0.53
CA CYS A 448 -18.30 -3.37 0.77
C CYS A 448 -16.88 -2.78 0.74
N TYR A 449 -16.77 -1.45 0.77
CA TYR A 449 -15.46 -0.83 0.95
C TYR A 449 -14.99 -1.00 2.40
N CYS A 450 -13.71 -1.30 2.58
CA CYS A 450 -13.11 -1.50 3.89
C CYS A 450 -11.69 -0.93 3.92
N PHE A 451 -11.23 -0.54 5.11
CA PHE A 451 -9.80 -0.42 5.36
C PHE A 451 -9.26 -1.75 5.83
N MET A 452 -8.04 -2.04 5.38
CA MET A 452 -7.22 -3.16 5.83
C MET A 452 -5.89 -2.57 6.33
N ARG A 453 -5.58 -2.78 7.60
CA ARG A 453 -4.25 -2.47 8.15
C ARG A 453 -3.24 -3.54 7.73
N SER A 454 -1.95 -3.27 7.87
CA SER A 454 -0.92 -4.30 7.65
C SER A 454 -0.99 -5.49 8.62
N ASN A 455 -1.91 -5.49 9.61
CA ASN A 455 -2.23 -6.63 10.49
C ASN A 455 -3.58 -7.31 10.24
N GLU A 456 -4.25 -6.95 9.16
CA GLU A 456 -5.50 -7.55 8.70
C GLU A 456 -5.22 -8.16 7.32
N THR A 457 -5.53 -9.43 7.11
CA THR A 457 -5.48 -10.09 5.78
C THR A 457 -6.88 -10.12 5.15
N GLU A 458 -6.96 -10.50 3.86
CA GLU A 458 -8.24 -10.72 3.17
C GLU A 458 -9.13 -11.71 3.94
N GLU A 459 -8.58 -12.81 4.46
CA GLU A 459 -9.31 -13.80 5.26
C GLU A 459 -9.80 -13.21 6.59
N THR A 460 -9.05 -12.32 7.24
CA THR A 460 -9.52 -11.68 8.49
C THR A 460 -10.68 -10.71 8.24
N ILE A 461 -10.65 -9.99 7.12
CA ILE A 461 -11.75 -9.11 6.69
C ILE A 461 -12.95 -9.95 6.26
N LEU A 462 -12.73 -11.07 5.58
CA LEU A 462 -13.75 -12.03 5.18
C LEU A 462 -14.43 -12.66 6.40
N MET A 463 -13.68 -13.24 7.34
CA MET A 463 -14.23 -13.79 8.59
C MET A 463 -15.01 -12.74 9.39
N LYS A 464 -14.58 -11.47 9.38
CA LYS A 464 -15.34 -10.36 9.99
C LYS A 464 -16.66 -10.11 9.23
N ALA A 465 -16.64 -10.10 7.89
CA ALA A 465 -17.83 -9.96 7.06
C ALA A 465 -18.82 -11.13 7.23
N GLU A 466 -18.34 -12.37 7.21
CA GLU A 466 -19.12 -13.59 7.44
C GLU A 466 -19.74 -13.62 8.83
N SER A 467 -18.97 -13.23 9.87
CA SER A 467 -19.48 -13.11 11.24
C SER A 467 -20.55 -12.02 11.39
N LEU A 468 -20.46 -10.94 10.59
CA LEU A 468 -21.44 -9.86 10.58
C LEU A 468 -22.67 -10.19 9.72
N LEU A 469 -22.54 -11.03 8.68
CA LEU A 469 -23.66 -11.64 7.97
C LEU A 469 -24.34 -12.76 8.77
N ASN A 470 -23.59 -13.56 9.53
CA ASN A 470 -23.98 -14.89 10.06
C ASN A 470 -24.11 -15.99 8.98
N ALA A 471 -23.39 -15.86 7.86
CA ALA A 471 -23.26 -16.90 6.83
C ALA A 471 -21.90 -16.81 6.14
N ALA A 472 -21.46 -17.93 5.57
CA ALA A 472 -20.23 -17.98 4.76
C ALA A 472 -20.42 -17.23 3.43
N ILE A 473 -19.39 -16.51 2.99
CA ILE A 473 -19.36 -15.79 1.72
C ILE A 473 -18.72 -16.69 0.67
N ARG A 474 -19.41 -16.88 -0.47
CA ARG A 474 -18.89 -17.67 -1.60
C ARG A 474 -18.27 -16.74 -2.64
N ASP A 475 -17.15 -17.18 -3.22
CA ASP A 475 -16.42 -16.51 -4.29
C ASP A 475 -16.17 -15.00 -4.03
N PRO A 476 -15.63 -14.61 -2.85
CA PRO A 476 -15.32 -13.21 -2.54
C PRO A 476 -14.26 -12.64 -3.49
N GLN A 477 -14.47 -11.42 -3.94
CA GLN A 477 -13.52 -10.67 -4.76
C GLN A 477 -13.02 -9.47 -3.97
N PHE A 478 -11.78 -9.53 -3.52
CA PHE A 478 -11.08 -8.35 -3.00
C PHE A 478 -10.48 -7.54 -4.16
N HIS A 479 -10.62 -6.23 -4.08
CA HIS A 479 -9.94 -5.30 -4.96
C HIS A 479 -9.21 -4.24 -4.13
N TRP A 480 -7.88 -4.22 -4.20
CA TRP A 480 -7.06 -3.14 -3.63
C TRP A 480 -7.35 -1.84 -4.39
N VAL A 481 -7.70 -0.78 -3.66
CA VAL A 481 -8.08 0.52 -4.21
C VAL A 481 -6.90 1.48 -4.20
N ARG A 482 -6.24 1.62 -3.04
CA ARG A 482 -5.04 2.44 -2.80
C ARG A 482 -4.60 2.33 -1.35
N ASP A 483 -3.37 2.76 -1.07
CA ASP A 483 -2.95 3.10 0.28
C ASP A 483 -3.60 4.39 0.80
N VAL A 484 -3.85 4.44 2.11
CA VAL A 484 -4.50 5.59 2.78
C VAL A 484 -3.69 6.18 3.93
N ALA A 485 -2.73 5.43 4.47
CA ALA A 485 -1.68 5.84 5.39
C ALA A 485 -0.58 4.76 5.39
N PRO A 486 0.63 5.01 5.91
CA PRO A 486 1.58 3.94 6.22
C PRO A 486 0.88 2.83 7.04
N ASN A 487 1.15 1.57 6.71
CA ASN A 487 0.51 0.39 7.31
C ASN A 487 -1.04 0.32 7.17
N LYS A 488 -1.65 1.00 6.19
CA LYS A 488 -3.10 0.96 5.98
C LYS A 488 -3.53 1.21 4.52
N ALA A 489 -4.15 0.20 3.93
CA ALA A 489 -4.75 0.23 2.60
C ALA A 489 -6.29 0.34 2.65
N MET A 490 -6.89 0.63 1.50
CA MET A 490 -8.32 0.59 1.23
C MET A 490 -8.61 -0.48 0.18
N PHE A 491 -9.62 -1.30 0.45
CA PHE A 491 -10.09 -2.38 -0.41
C PHE A 491 -11.59 -2.26 -0.68
N CYS A 492 -12.05 -2.90 -1.75
CA CYS A 492 -13.46 -3.18 -2.03
C CYS A 492 -13.67 -4.70 -2.00
N LEU A 493 -14.34 -5.21 -0.96
CA LEU A 493 -14.77 -6.60 -0.85
C LEU A 493 -16.12 -6.74 -1.58
N SER A 494 -16.11 -7.44 -2.72
CA SER A 494 -17.27 -7.66 -3.58
C SER A 494 -17.71 -9.12 -3.56
N PHE A 495 -18.98 -9.40 -3.23
CA PHE A 495 -19.50 -10.78 -3.16
C PHE A 495 -21.01 -10.84 -3.45
N ARG A 496 -21.53 -12.02 -3.83
CA ARG A 496 -22.97 -12.25 -3.98
C ARG A 496 -23.56 -12.56 -2.59
N LEU A 497 -24.64 -11.88 -2.19
CA LEU A 497 -25.22 -12.03 -0.85
C LEU A 497 -25.67 -13.49 -0.59
N PRO A 498 -25.30 -14.14 0.54
CA PRO A 498 -25.68 -15.54 0.81
C PRO A 498 -27.19 -15.74 1.09
N GLU A 499 -27.76 -16.83 0.57
CA GLU A 499 -29.18 -17.18 0.76
C GLU A 499 -29.48 -17.55 2.22
N GLU A 500 -28.52 -18.20 2.88
CA GLU A 500 -28.60 -18.76 4.23
C GLU A 500 -28.78 -17.71 5.33
N THR A 501 -28.39 -16.45 5.06
CA THR A 501 -28.51 -15.33 6.00
C THR A 501 -29.66 -14.39 5.69
N CYS A 502 -29.93 -14.12 4.41
CA CYS A 502 -30.82 -13.03 4.05
C CYS A 502 -32.29 -13.44 3.94
N ILE A 503 -32.60 -14.73 3.84
CA ILE A 503 -33.96 -15.23 3.65
C ILE A 503 -34.66 -15.48 4.99
N HIS A 504 -35.80 -14.84 5.21
CA HIS A 504 -36.68 -15.14 6.36
C HIS A 504 -37.69 -16.24 6.00
N GLU A 505 -37.65 -17.37 6.71
CA GLU A 505 -38.69 -18.40 6.67
C GLU A 505 -39.81 -18.09 7.66
N GLU A 506 -41.07 -18.15 7.23
CA GLU A 506 -42.24 -18.01 8.11
C GLU A 506 -42.61 -19.38 8.69
N VAL A 507 -42.13 -19.69 9.90
CA VAL A 507 -42.47 -20.93 10.61
C VAL A 507 -43.97 -20.93 10.94
N ALA A 508 -44.72 -21.84 10.30
CA ALA A 508 -46.14 -22.04 10.57
C ALA A 508 -46.33 -22.62 11.99
N GLY A 509 -46.99 -21.85 12.86
CA GLY A 509 -46.99 -22.12 14.30
C GLY A 509 -47.82 -23.33 14.75
N THR A 510 -47.23 -24.14 15.63
CA THR A 510 -47.93 -25.08 16.51
C THR A 510 -47.71 -24.65 17.97
N LYS A 511 -48.74 -24.75 18.81
CA LYS A 511 -48.72 -24.28 20.20
C LYS A 511 -47.83 -25.16 21.08
N GLU A 512 -47.17 -24.55 22.06
CA GLU A 512 -46.56 -25.24 23.19
C GLU A 512 -47.64 -25.78 24.15
N ASP A 513 -47.34 -26.89 24.82
CA ASP A 513 -48.01 -27.34 26.05
C ASP A 513 -46.94 -27.94 26.99
N PRO A 514 -46.62 -27.31 28.15
CA PRO A 514 -45.40 -27.61 28.89
C PRO A 514 -45.59 -28.62 30.03
N SER A 515 -45.13 -29.87 29.87
CA SER A 515 -44.96 -30.78 31.02
C SER A 515 -43.89 -31.87 30.83
N HIS A 516 -43.19 -32.18 31.92
CA HIS A 516 -42.33 -33.35 32.22
C HIS A 516 -41.33 -33.87 31.15
N SER A 517 -40.00 -33.77 31.24
CA SER A 517 -38.97 -33.88 32.31
C SER A 517 -38.20 -35.21 32.35
N LEU A 518 -36.87 -35.11 32.23
CA LEU A 518 -35.82 -36.02 32.73
C LEU A 518 -35.62 -37.42 32.10
N LEU A 519 -34.32 -37.77 31.97
CA LEU A 519 -33.73 -39.10 31.69
C LEU A 519 -34.03 -39.65 30.26
N PHE A 520 -33.14 -40.35 29.56
CA PHE A 520 -32.10 -41.28 30.01
C PHE A 520 -30.79 -41.20 29.18
N ILE A 521 -29.66 -41.42 29.85
CA ILE A 521 -28.45 -42.00 29.24
C ILE A 521 -28.29 -43.41 29.83
N SER A 522 -28.41 -44.47 29.02
CA SER A 522 -27.63 -45.73 29.14
C SER A 522 -28.07 -46.82 28.14
N HIS A 523 -27.07 -47.52 27.58
CA HIS A 523 -27.07 -48.90 27.06
C HIS A 523 -28.25 -49.50 26.26
N THR A 524 -27.93 -50.12 25.11
CA THR A 524 -27.99 -51.60 24.99
C THR A 524 -27.21 -52.13 23.76
N LEU A 525 -26.86 -53.42 23.79
CA LEU A 525 -26.20 -54.16 22.70
C LEU A 525 -26.79 -55.58 22.60
N ALA A 526 -27.07 -56.03 21.37
CA ALA A 526 -27.47 -57.40 20.98
C ALA A 526 -28.83 -57.90 21.56
N GLU A 527 -29.58 -58.83 20.95
CA GLU A 527 -29.20 -60.02 20.17
C GLU A 527 -30.27 -60.49 19.14
N ARG A 528 -29.82 -61.09 18.01
CA ARG A 528 -30.45 -62.26 17.30
C ARG A 528 -31.85 -62.05 16.64
N LYS A 529 -32.41 -62.87 15.73
CA LYS A 529 -32.07 -64.05 14.85
C LYS A 529 -33.25 -64.15 13.82
N ASN A 530 -33.22 -64.75 12.63
CA ASN A 530 -32.19 -65.35 11.74
C ASN A 530 -32.83 -65.68 10.35
N ARG A 531 -32.06 -65.82 9.26
CA ARG A 531 -32.41 -66.68 8.10
C ARG A 531 -31.22 -67.52 7.62
N ARG A 532 -31.52 -68.79 7.29
CA ARG A 532 -30.61 -69.82 6.74
C ARG A 532 -30.51 -69.68 5.20
N GLN A 533 -29.64 -70.34 4.42
CA GLN A 533 -28.59 -71.39 4.60
C GLN A 533 -27.57 -71.22 3.43
N THR A 534 -26.36 -71.78 3.39
CA THR A 534 -26.01 -73.21 3.12
C THR A 534 -24.57 -73.59 3.59
N HIS A 535 -24.19 -74.88 3.46
CA HIS A 535 -22.89 -75.47 3.86
C HIS A 535 -21.81 -75.33 2.74
N SER A 536 -20.49 -75.63 2.86
CA SER A 536 -19.64 -76.47 3.76
C SER A 536 -18.17 -75.93 3.75
N ARG A 537 -17.13 -76.30 4.53
CA ARG A 537 -16.71 -77.30 5.57
C ARG A 537 -15.52 -78.19 5.10
N PHE A 538 -14.63 -78.61 6.02
CA PHE A 538 -13.35 -79.38 5.85
C PHE A 538 -12.13 -78.55 5.34
N SER A 539 -10.85 -78.83 5.68
CA SER A 539 -10.25 -79.54 6.84
C SER A 539 -8.71 -79.26 6.97
N ARG A 540 -8.03 -80.00 7.86
CA ARG A 540 -6.62 -79.89 8.32
C ARG A 540 -5.53 -80.43 7.35
N GLU A 541 -4.31 -79.89 7.57
CA GLU A 541 -2.97 -80.55 7.53
C GLU A 541 -2.45 -81.27 6.26
N LYS A 542 -1.41 -80.68 5.64
CA LYS A 542 -0.04 -81.24 5.38
C LYS A 542 0.76 -80.31 4.45
N GLN A 543 2.08 -80.35 4.24
CA GLN A 543 3.29 -80.74 4.98
C GLN A 543 4.46 -80.81 3.96
N ASN A 544 5.22 -79.72 3.81
CA ASN A 544 6.65 -79.64 3.39
C ASN A 544 7.19 -80.17 2.03
N LYS A 545 8.30 -79.52 1.62
CA LYS A 545 9.27 -79.80 0.51
C LYS A 545 8.80 -79.38 -0.90
N MET A 546 9.68 -78.93 -1.81
CA MET A 546 11.16 -79.06 -1.85
C MET A 546 11.90 -77.84 -2.49
N ALA A 547 13.18 -77.69 -2.11
CA ALA A 547 14.31 -76.87 -2.61
C ALA A 547 14.20 -75.98 -3.89
N GLY A 548 14.97 -74.88 -4.02
CA GLY A 548 15.97 -74.29 -3.10
C GLY A 548 16.99 -73.35 -3.80
N LYS A 549 18.03 -72.92 -3.05
CA LYS A 549 19.05 -71.88 -3.39
C LYS A 549 18.51 -70.42 -3.34
N VAL A 550 19.22 -69.40 -2.86
CA VAL A 550 20.53 -69.30 -2.17
C VAL A 550 20.32 -68.53 -0.85
N VAL A 551 21.01 -68.89 0.24
CA VAL A 551 21.11 -68.04 1.44
C VAL A 551 22.53 -67.52 1.53
N VAL A 552 22.72 -66.21 1.34
CA VAL A 552 23.94 -65.52 1.75
C VAL A 552 23.81 -65.25 3.24
N VAL A 553 24.68 -65.86 4.05
CA VAL A 553 24.76 -65.56 5.48
C VAL A 553 25.53 -64.26 5.65
N ILE A 554 24.82 -63.14 5.55
CA ILE A 554 25.34 -61.85 6.02
C ILE A 554 25.38 -61.94 7.55
N ASP A 555 26.56 -61.74 8.14
CA ASP A 555 26.73 -61.80 9.58
C ASP A 555 25.79 -60.78 10.27
N ARG A 556 25.18 -61.19 11.39
CA ARG A 556 24.44 -60.27 12.25
C ARG A 556 25.32 -59.15 12.77
N HIS A 557 26.62 -59.37 12.95
CA HIS A 557 27.57 -58.30 13.25
C HIS A 557 27.81 -57.39 12.05
N CYS A 558 27.90 -57.90 10.82
CA CYS A 558 27.95 -57.04 9.62
C CYS A 558 26.66 -56.23 9.44
N LEU A 559 25.47 -56.78 9.70
CA LEU A 559 24.21 -56.03 9.66
C LEU A 559 24.07 -55.01 10.79
N LEU A 560 24.51 -55.34 12.00
CA LEU A 560 24.52 -54.40 13.12
C LEU A 560 25.56 -53.30 12.90
N ILE A 561 26.73 -53.62 12.34
CA ILE A 561 27.74 -52.63 11.93
C ILE A 561 27.19 -51.78 10.79
N LEU A 562 26.55 -52.34 9.75
CA LEU A 562 25.92 -51.53 8.70
C LEU A 562 24.87 -50.59 9.27
N PHE A 563 24.05 -51.05 10.22
CA PHE A 563 23.03 -50.24 10.88
C PHE A 563 23.64 -49.18 11.80
N LEU A 564 24.74 -49.47 12.49
CA LEU A 564 25.48 -48.49 13.30
C LEU A 564 26.22 -47.47 12.43
N THR A 565 26.84 -47.88 11.32
CA THR A 565 27.41 -46.93 10.34
C THR A 565 26.33 -46.13 9.63
N PHE A 566 25.13 -46.69 9.42
CA PHE A 566 23.98 -45.96 8.88
C PHE A 566 23.41 -44.97 9.91
N MET A 567 23.44 -45.30 11.21
CA MET A 567 23.14 -44.36 12.29
C MET A 567 24.22 -43.27 12.45
N CYS A 568 25.50 -43.59 12.20
CA CYS A 568 26.58 -42.60 12.09
C CYS A 568 26.64 -41.90 10.71
N LEU A 569 25.77 -42.27 9.78
CA LEU A 569 25.51 -41.59 8.50
C LEU A 569 24.09 -41.00 8.46
N VAL A 570 23.42 -40.89 9.61
CA VAL A 570 22.45 -39.82 9.81
C VAL A 570 23.23 -38.53 9.63
N SER A 571 22.90 -37.76 8.59
CA SER A 571 23.50 -36.45 8.39
C SER A 571 23.26 -35.62 9.65
N ASN A 572 24.34 -35.13 10.27
CA ASN A 572 24.24 -33.98 11.16
C ASN A 572 23.58 -32.87 10.33
N GLY A 573 22.34 -32.54 10.65
CA GLY A 573 21.60 -31.49 9.94
C GLY A 573 22.38 -30.18 10.04
N LEU A 574 22.38 -29.39 8.98
CA LEU A 574 23.25 -28.22 8.91
C LEU A 574 22.86 -27.24 10.04
N CYS A 575 23.81 -26.86 10.90
CA CYS A 575 23.52 -25.88 11.97
C CYS A 575 23.26 -24.46 11.42
N VAL A 576 23.30 -24.30 10.10
CA VAL A 576 23.07 -23.07 9.33
C VAL A 576 21.77 -23.22 8.54
N GLY A 577 20.69 -22.62 9.05
CA GLY A 577 19.48 -22.33 8.30
C GLY A 577 19.56 -20.98 7.56
N VAL A 578 18.45 -20.56 6.96
CA VAL A 578 18.33 -19.27 6.28
C VAL A 578 16.97 -18.61 6.51
N ASN A 579 16.95 -17.28 6.55
CA ASN A 579 15.75 -16.46 6.58
C ASN A 579 15.28 -16.14 5.15
N TRP A 580 14.03 -16.42 4.83
CA TRP A 580 13.41 -15.99 3.57
C TRP A 580 12.43 -14.86 3.86
N GLY A 581 12.83 -13.65 3.49
CA GLY A 581 12.00 -12.44 3.51
C GLY A 581 11.22 -12.26 2.21
N THR A 582 10.07 -11.61 2.31
CA THR A 582 9.06 -11.47 1.25
C THR A 582 8.94 -10.03 0.72
N MET A 583 9.68 -9.06 1.29
CA MET A 583 9.55 -7.64 0.99
C MET A 583 10.24 -7.23 -0.32
N ALA A 584 9.82 -7.80 -1.44
CA ALA A 584 10.25 -7.45 -2.79
C ALA A 584 9.05 -7.11 -3.69
N THR A 585 9.20 -6.10 -4.55
CA THR A 585 8.15 -5.70 -5.52
C THR A 585 7.84 -6.79 -6.54
N HIS A 586 8.84 -7.60 -6.89
CA HIS A 586 8.76 -8.70 -7.84
C HIS A 586 9.32 -9.95 -7.15
N GLN A 587 8.44 -10.84 -6.69
CA GLN A 587 8.82 -12.07 -5.97
C GLN A 587 9.09 -13.22 -6.94
N LEU A 588 10.15 -14.01 -6.68
CA LEU A 588 10.32 -15.30 -7.35
C LEU A 588 9.15 -16.25 -6.98
N PRO A 589 8.62 -17.05 -7.93
CA PRO A 589 7.66 -18.11 -7.65
C PRO A 589 8.14 -19.05 -6.52
N PRO A 590 7.34 -19.30 -5.47
CA PRO A 590 7.77 -20.06 -4.30
C PRO A 590 8.35 -21.44 -4.60
N GLU A 591 7.86 -22.13 -5.63
CA GLU A 591 8.32 -23.45 -6.04
C GLU A 591 9.75 -23.40 -6.59
N LYS A 592 10.14 -22.30 -7.25
CA LYS A 592 11.53 -22.06 -7.68
C LYS A 592 12.45 -21.82 -6.49
N VAL A 593 12.00 -21.05 -5.50
CA VAL A 593 12.79 -20.76 -4.29
C VAL A 593 12.95 -22.00 -3.43
N VAL A 594 11.90 -22.80 -3.26
CA VAL A 594 11.97 -24.09 -2.55
C VAL A 594 12.87 -25.09 -3.29
N LYS A 595 12.82 -25.13 -4.63
CA LYS A 595 13.80 -25.91 -5.41
C LYS A 595 15.22 -25.41 -5.18
N MET A 596 15.44 -24.08 -5.21
CA MET A 596 16.75 -23.46 -4.98
C MET A 596 17.31 -23.79 -3.59
N LEU A 597 16.50 -23.69 -2.53
CA LEU A 597 16.85 -24.11 -1.17
C LEU A 597 17.29 -25.59 -1.15
N THR A 598 16.49 -26.46 -1.77
CA THR A 598 16.71 -27.91 -1.79
C THR A 598 18.00 -28.31 -2.53
N VAL A 599 18.30 -27.71 -3.70
CA VAL A 599 19.51 -28.07 -4.48
C VAL A 599 20.80 -27.52 -3.87
N ASN A 600 20.72 -26.40 -3.16
CA ASN A 600 21.85 -25.86 -2.40
C ASN A 600 22.12 -26.67 -1.12
N GLY A 601 21.07 -27.28 -0.53
CA GLY A 601 21.17 -28.14 0.64
C GLY A 601 20.77 -27.46 1.96
N PHE A 602 20.00 -26.38 1.90
CA PHE A 602 19.40 -25.78 3.10
C PHE A 602 18.35 -26.72 3.68
N ASP A 603 18.54 -27.14 4.93
CA ASP A 603 17.62 -28.02 5.67
C ASP A 603 16.80 -27.28 6.73
N LYS A 604 17.03 -25.97 6.94
CA LYS A 604 16.33 -25.10 7.90
C LYS A 604 15.97 -23.75 7.29
N LEU A 605 14.73 -23.33 7.51
CA LEU A 605 14.14 -22.13 6.95
C LEU A 605 13.39 -21.35 8.02
N LYS A 606 13.59 -20.03 8.10
CA LYS A 606 12.76 -19.12 8.90
C LYS A 606 11.95 -18.22 7.97
N LEU A 607 10.64 -18.14 8.22
CA LEU A 607 9.69 -17.27 7.52
C LEU A 607 9.18 -16.21 8.50
N PHE A 608 9.10 -14.95 8.04
CA PHE A 608 8.60 -13.82 8.84
C PHE A 608 7.07 -13.77 8.97
N GLU A 609 6.37 -14.52 8.14
CA GLU A 609 4.91 -14.62 8.09
C GLU A 609 4.48 -16.00 7.57
N ALA A 610 3.17 -16.27 7.56
CA ALA A 610 2.58 -17.53 7.13
C ALA A 610 1.90 -17.41 5.76
N ASP A 611 2.67 -17.12 4.72
CA ASP A 611 2.19 -17.10 3.33
C ASP A 611 1.82 -18.53 2.88
N GLU A 612 0.54 -18.72 2.55
CA GLU A 612 -0.02 -20.00 2.11
C GLU A 612 0.70 -20.56 0.88
N ARG A 613 1.10 -19.72 -0.09
CA ARG A 613 1.77 -20.15 -1.33
C ARG A 613 3.17 -20.69 -1.04
N ILE A 614 3.86 -20.11 -0.06
CA ILE A 614 5.16 -20.59 0.42
C ILE A 614 4.99 -21.90 1.19
N LEU A 615 3.98 -21.99 2.07
CA LEU A 615 3.69 -23.21 2.82
C LEU A 615 3.25 -24.36 1.90
N GLU A 616 2.45 -24.10 0.86
CA GLU A 616 2.11 -25.08 -0.18
C GLU A 616 3.35 -25.57 -0.93
N ALA A 617 4.23 -24.67 -1.37
CA ALA A 617 5.46 -25.04 -2.07
C ALA A 617 6.42 -25.88 -1.20
N LEU A 618 6.35 -25.76 0.13
CA LEU A 618 7.15 -26.53 1.10
C LEU A 618 6.55 -27.92 1.43
N ILE A 619 5.35 -28.26 0.95
CA ILE A 619 4.70 -29.57 1.18
C ILE A 619 5.57 -30.70 0.63
N GLY A 620 5.81 -31.73 1.44
CA GLY A 620 6.57 -32.92 1.06
C GLY A 620 8.08 -32.73 0.97
N THR A 621 8.59 -31.51 1.20
CA THR A 621 10.03 -31.27 1.38
C THR A 621 10.51 -31.78 2.74
N ASP A 622 11.83 -31.84 2.93
CA ASP A 622 12.44 -32.18 4.22
C ASP A 622 13.11 -30.97 4.94
N ILE A 623 12.74 -29.74 4.55
CA ILE A 623 13.24 -28.48 5.13
C ILE A 623 12.48 -28.13 6.42
N GLU A 624 13.17 -28.02 7.56
CA GLU A 624 12.60 -27.66 8.85
C GLU A 624 12.22 -26.17 8.92
N VAL A 625 10.92 -25.87 9.07
CA VAL A 625 10.40 -24.49 9.09
C VAL A 625 10.23 -23.93 10.50
N MET A 626 10.83 -22.77 10.77
CA MET A 626 10.46 -21.83 11.83
C MET A 626 9.48 -20.80 11.26
N LEU A 627 8.29 -20.68 11.87
CA LEU A 627 7.21 -19.84 11.36
C LEU A 627 6.98 -18.66 12.30
N ALA A 628 7.14 -17.42 11.83
CA ALA A 628 6.94 -16.25 12.67
C ALA A 628 5.51 -15.68 12.62
N ILE A 629 5.20 -14.94 13.68
CA ILE A 629 4.01 -14.13 13.88
C ILE A 629 4.47 -12.67 13.86
N PRO A 630 4.08 -11.84 12.89
CA PRO A 630 4.51 -10.45 12.85
C PRO A 630 4.10 -9.65 14.09
N ASN A 631 4.93 -8.67 14.50
CA ASN A 631 4.69 -7.81 15.67
C ASN A 631 3.29 -7.20 15.69
N HIS A 632 2.76 -6.88 14.51
CA HIS A 632 1.47 -6.24 14.31
C HIS A 632 0.28 -7.14 14.75
N MET A 633 0.48 -8.46 14.90
CA MET A 633 -0.55 -9.41 15.37
C MET A 633 -0.55 -9.59 16.90
N LEU A 634 0.52 -9.15 17.60
CA LEU A 634 0.73 -9.46 19.01
C LEU A 634 -0.41 -8.95 19.90
N GLN A 635 -0.97 -7.77 19.62
CA GLN A 635 -2.16 -7.27 20.33
C GLN A 635 -3.38 -8.18 20.16
N LEU A 636 -3.67 -8.62 18.93
CA LEU A 636 -4.83 -9.47 18.65
C LEU A 636 -4.71 -10.84 19.34
N ILE A 637 -3.50 -11.40 19.36
CA ILE A 637 -3.21 -12.75 19.88
C ILE A 637 -3.09 -12.74 21.41
N SER A 638 -2.59 -11.66 22.03
CA SER A 638 -2.59 -11.47 23.49
C SER A 638 -4.00 -11.26 24.05
N GLU A 639 -4.79 -10.36 23.45
CA GLU A 639 -6.15 -10.07 23.91
C GLU A 639 -7.12 -11.25 23.72
N LYS A 640 -6.94 -12.06 22.67
CA LYS A 640 -7.95 -13.04 22.23
C LYS A 640 -7.32 -14.43 22.05
N PRO A 641 -7.37 -15.30 23.07
CA PRO A 641 -6.93 -16.70 22.97
C PRO A 641 -7.61 -17.51 21.84
N LYS A 642 -8.81 -17.08 21.40
CA LYS A 642 -9.47 -17.65 20.20
C LYS A 642 -8.72 -17.32 18.90
N ALA A 643 -8.13 -16.12 18.76
CA ALA A 643 -7.32 -15.74 17.61
C ALA A 643 -5.99 -16.51 17.60
N ALA A 644 -5.35 -16.68 18.77
CA ALA A 644 -4.19 -17.54 18.92
C ALA A 644 -4.48 -19.00 18.50
N LYS A 645 -5.65 -19.54 18.88
CA LYS A 645 -6.11 -20.86 18.44
C LYS A 645 -6.33 -20.90 16.92
N ALA A 646 -7.04 -19.93 16.35
CA ALA A 646 -7.32 -19.88 14.91
C ALA A 646 -6.03 -19.79 14.06
N TRP A 647 -5.06 -18.97 14.48
CA TRP A 647 -3.75 -18.86 13.82
C TRP A 647 -2.99 -20.19 13.86
N VAL A 648 -2.93 -20.86 15.03
CA VAL A 648 -2.31 -22.19 15.15
C VAL A 648 -3.05 -23.23 14.31
N GLU A 649 -4.38 -23.18 14.26
CA GLU A 649 -5.17 -24.11 13.45
C GLU A 649 -4.87 -23.94 11.95
N ALA A 650 -5.04 -22.73 11.42
CA ALA A 650 -4.78 -22.41 10.02
C ALA A 650 -3.33 -22.67 9.60
N ASN A 651 -2.36 -22.12 10.33
CA ASN A 651 -0.98 -21.98 9.85
C ASN A 651 -0.04 -23.07 10.35
N VAL A 652 -0.42 -23.82 11.39
CA VAL A 652 0.42 -24.91 11.94
C VAL A 652 -0.27 -26.27 11.83
N THR A 653 -1.55 -26.41 12.20
CA THR A 653 -2.20 -27.74 12.19
C THR A 653 -2.55 -28.22 10.79
N SER A 654 -3.02 -27.33 9.90
CA SER A 654 -3.36 -27.66 8.50
C SER A 654 -2.19 -28.30 7.75
N TYR A 655 -0.96 -27.88 8.06
CA TYR A 655 0.26 -28.34 7.39
C TYR A 655 0.99 -29.48 8.13
N CYS A 656 0.64 -29.76 9.39
CA CYS A 656 1.31 -30.75 10.26
C CYS A 656 0.94 -32.24 10.00
N TYR A 657 0.51 -32.60 8.79
CA TYR A 657 0.18 -33.99 8.42
C TYR A 657 1.39 -34.76 7.86
N LYS A 658 1.23 -36.08 7.65
CA LYS A 658 2.29 -36.93 7.10
C LYS A 658 2.51 -36.60 5.62
N GLY A 659 3.64 -35.96 5.31
CA GLY A 659 3.95 -35.47 3.96
C GLY A 659 3.42 -34.06 3.67
N GLY A 660 2.95 -33.33 4.70
CA GLY A 660 2.73 -31.88 4.62
C GLY A 660 4.08 -31.13 4.67
N VAL A 661 4.04 -29.87 5.10
CA VAL A 661 5.28 -29.09 5.34
C VAL A 661 6.14 -29.82 6.38
N ASN A 662 7.46 -29.85 6.16
CA ASN A 662 8.39 -30.25 7.21
C ASN A 662 8.44 -29.15 8.28
N ILE A 663 7.49 -29.29 9.19
CA ILE A 663 7.67 -28.94 10.58
C ILE A 663 7.96 -30.32 11.23
N LYS A 664 9.24 -30.77 11.27
CA LYS A 664 9.66 -32.14 11.69
C LYS A 664 10.36 -32.13 13.07
N MET A 665 11.41 -32.88 13.31
CA MET A 665 11.99 -33.10 14.64
C MET A 665 13.34 -33.79 14.47
N ASN A 666 14.40 -33.15 14.93
CA ASN A 666 15.62 -33.84 15.33
C ASN A 666 15.59 -34.10 16.84
N MET A 667 16.41 -35.02 17.36
CA MET A 667 16.26 -35.52 18.74
C MET A 667 16.65 -34.52 19.84
N ASN A 668 17.39 -33.45 19.51
CA ASN A 668 17.87 -32.45 20.47
C ASN A 668 17.16 -31.08 20.36
N TYR A 669 16.53 -30.79 19.21
CA TYR A 669 15.97 -29.47 18.88
C TYR A 669 14.54 -29.61 18.34
N GLY A 670 13.64 -28.77 18.85
CA GLY A 670 12.22 -28.79 18.52
C GLY A 670 11.87 -27.96 17.29
N ARG A 671 10.57 -27.85 16.99
CA ARG A 671 10.07 -26.89 15.99
C ARG A 671 9.73 -25.58 16.67
N TYR A 672 9.78 -24.47 15.94
CA TYR A 672 9.62 -23.15 16.54
C TYR A 672 8.56 -22.30 15.84
N VAL A 673 7.66 -21.71 16.63
CA VAL A 673 6.85 -20.56 16.24
C VAL A 673 7.46 -19.32 16.90
N ALA A 674 7.95 -18.39 16.08
CA ALA A 674 8.52 -17.13 16.54
C ALA A 674 7.40 -16.11 16.78
N VAL A 675 7.26 -15.62 18.01
CA VAL A 675 6.15 -14.72 18.40
C VAL A 675 6.67 -13.28 18.46
N GLY A 676 6.43 -12.54 17.38
CA GLY A 676 7.08 -11.26 17.09
C GLY A 676 8.40 -11.42 16.34
N ASN A 677 8.98 -10.30 15.92
CA ASN A 677 10.39 -10.18 15.55
C ASN A 677 10.95 -8.89 16.15
N GLU A 678 11.93 -9.01 17.04
CA GLU A 678 12.53 -7.90 17.77
C GLU A 678 11.54 -6.96 18.51
N PRO A 679 10.48 -7.47 19.19
CA PRO A 679 9.41 -6.62 19.74
C PRO A 679 9.91 -5.62 20.80
N PHE A 680 11.09 -5.85 21.40
CA PHE A 680 11.69 -5.02 22.42
C PHE A 680 12.81 -4.09 21.90
N LEU A 681 13.01 -4.02 20.57
CA LEU A 681 13.96 -3.10 19.92
C LEU A 681 13.72 -1.64 20.36
N ARG A 682 14.80 -0.91 20.70
CA ARG A 682 14.72 0.48 21.19
C ARG A 682 13.90 1.40 20.28
N ALA A 683 13.99 1.22 18.96
CA ALA A 683 13.26 2.01 17.96
C ALA A 683 11.73 1.94 18.12
N TYR A 684 11.18 0.85 18.67
CA TYR A 684 9.75 0.71 18.93
C TYR A 684 9.27 1.40 20.21
N ASN A 685 10.16 2.03 20.98
CA ASN A 685 9.85 2.81 22.19
C ASN A 685 8.88 2.08 23.17
N GLY A 686 9.09 0.77 23.32
CA GLY A 686 8.29 -0.09 24.21
C GLY A 686 6.91 -0.54 23.69
N THR A 687 6.53 -0.22 22.45
CA THR A 687 5.18 -0.46 21.88
C THR A 687 4.64 -1.89 22.10
N TYR A 688 5.49 -2.91 21.99
CA TYR A 688 5.07 -4.31 22.08
C TYR A 688 5.31 -4.98 23.45
N LEU A 689 5.86 -4.26 24.44
CA LEU A 689 6.28 -4.83 25.73
C LEU A 689 5.15 -5.60 26.44
N THR A 690 3.99 -4.97 26.59
CA THR A 690 2.86 -5.51 27.38
C THR A 690 2.07 -6.62 26.67
N MET A 691 2.25 -6.78 25.35
CA MET A 691 1.49 -7.73 24.52
C MET A 691 2.32 -8.96 24.08
N THR A 692 3.65 -8.87 24.10
CA THR A 692 4.52 -9.97 23.63
C THR A 692 4.36 -11.23 24.48
N PHE A 693 4.47 -11.12 25.82
CA PHE A 693 4.38 -12.29 26.69
C PHE A 693 2.99 -12.97 26.68
N PRO A 694 1.84 -12.27 26.79
CA PRO A 694 0.55 -12.94 26.73
C PRO A 694 0.24 -13.53 25.33
N ALA A 695 0.79 -12.95 24.26
CA ALA A 695 0.70 -13.56 22.92
C ALA A 695 1.49 -14.88 22.85
N LEU A 696 2.73 -14.88 23.36
CA LEU A 696 3.59 -16.07 23.48
C LEU A 696 2.90 -17.19 24.26
N GLU A 697 2.31 -16.84 25.41
CA GLU A 697 1.61 -17.76 26.29
C GLU A 697 0.35 -18.35 25.62
N ASN A 698 -0.44 -17.52 24.93
CA ASN A 698 -1.65 -17.95 24.21
C ASN A 698 -1.34 -18.88 23.03
N ILE A 699 -0.26 -18.65 22.27
CA ILE A 699 0.16 -19.54 21.17
C ILE A 699 0.65 -20.88 21.71
N GLN A 700 1.46 -20.91 22.78
CA GLN A 700 1.87 -22.18 23.39
C GLN A 700 0.66 -22.95 23.97
N LYS A 701 -0.31 -22.26 24.58
CA LYS A 701 -1.60 -22.86 24.99
C LYS A 701 -2.38 -23.45 23.81
N ALA A 702 -2.43 -22.76 22.67
CA ALA A 702 -3.06 -23.27 21.45
C ALA A 702 -2.34 -24.51 20.89
N LEU A 703 -1.01 -24.50 20.82
CA LEU A 703 -0.20 -25.67 20.43
C LEU A 703 -0.38 -26.85 21.39
N ASN A 704 -0.51 -26.60 22.70
CA ASN A 704 -0.80 -27.62 23.70
C ASN A 704 -2.20 -28.24 23.46
N HIS A 705 -3.24 -27.42 23.23
CA HIS A 705 -4.59 -27.90 22.88
C HIS A 705 -4.63 -28.69 21.57
N ALA A 706 -3.86 -28.28 20.56
CA ALA A 706 -3.68 -29.00 19.29
C ALA A 706 -2.88 -30.32 19.43
N LYS A 707 -2.40 -30.66 20.64
CA LYS A 707 -1.51 -31.80 20.93
C LYS A 707 -0.17 -31.74 20.18
N LEU A 708 0.26 -30.52 19.80
CA LEU A 708 1.53 -30.25 19.14
C LEU A 708 2.61 -29.71 20.09
N GLY A 709 2.28 -29.25 21.29
CA GLY A 709 3.22 -28.59 22.23
C GLY A 709 4.44 -29.41 22.73
N SER A 710 4.45 -30.73 22.50
CA SER A 710 5.62 -31.59 22.70
C SER A 710 6.56 -31.67 21.49
N ARG A 711 6.13 -31.13 20.34
CA ARG A 711 6.83 -31.15 19.04
C ARG A 711 7.15 -29.73 18.57
N VAL A 712 6.19 -28.81 18.74
CA VAL A 712 6.29 -27.38 18.44
C VAL A 712 6.37 -26.59 19.74
N LYS A 713 7.36 -25.72 19.83
CA LYS A 713 7.60 -24.75 20.90
C LYS A 713 7.38 -23.34 20.36
N VAL A 714 7.10 -22.40 21.24
CA VAL A 714 7.19 -20.97 20.93
C VAL A 714 8.58 -20.42 21.25
N THR A 715 8.97 -19.32 20.62
CA THR A 715 10.15 -18.51 20.97
C THR A 715 9.85 -17.04 20.68
N VAL A 716 10.71 -16.13 21.15
CA VAL A 716 10.70 -14.71 20.75
C VAL A 716 12.09 -14.40 20.18
N PRO A 717 12.21 -13.97 18.91
CA PRO A 717 13.43 -13.37 18.39
C PRO A 717 13.61 -11.97 18.98
N PHE A 718 14.66 -11.77 19.76
CA PHE A 718 15.05 -10.46 20.28
C PHE A 718 16.24 -9.90 19.50
N ASN A 719 16.29 -8.59 19.26
CA ASN A 719 17.53 -7.95 18.81
C ASN A 719 18.61 -8.06 19.90
N ALA A 720 19.89 -8.13 19.53
CA ALA A 720 20.99 -8.05 20.49
C ALA A 720 20.97 -6.80 21.40
N ASP A 721 20.21 -5.74 21.06
CA ASP A 721 20.06 -4.53 21.90
C ASP A 721 19.43 -4.76 23.28
N ILE A 722 18.79 -5.92 23.52
CA ILE A 722 18.13 -6.25 24.81
C ILE A 722 19.11 -6.59 25.94
N TYR A 723 20.39 -6.79 25.65
CA TYR A 723 21.47 -6.94 26.63
C TYR A 723 22.64 -6.01 26.30
N TYR A 724 23.51 -5.78 27.28
CA TYR A 724 24.66 -4.89 27.11
C TYR A 724 25.75 -5.21 28.15
N SER A 725 27.00 -4.99 27.78
CA SER A 725 28.09 -4.80 28.74
C SER A 725 28.16 -3.31 29.11
N PRO A 726 28.24 -2.94 30.40
CA PRO A 726 28.37 -1.54 30.80
C PRO A 726 29.64 -0.87 30.26
N ASP A 727 29.58 0.41 29.88
CA ASP A 727 30.72 1.18 29.35
C ASP A 727 31.93 1.23 30.30
N SER A 728 31.69 1.07 31.60
CA SER A 728 32.72 1.01 32.65
C SER A 728 33.47 -0.33 32.72
N ASN A 729 32.95 -1.38 32.08
CA ASN A 729 33.58 -2.69 31.95
C ASN A 729 33.06 -3.41 30.69
N PRO A 730 33.47 -2.99 29.47
CA PRO A 730 32.88 -3.46 28.20
C PRO A 730 33.44 -4.84 27.78
N VAL A 731 33.15 -5.86 28.57
CA VAL A 731 33.51 -7.27 28.33
C VAL A 731 32.29 -8.19 28.46
N PRO A 732 32.23 -9.36 27.79
CA PRO A 732 31.03 -10.21 27.81
C PRO A 732 30.60 -10.69 29.21
N SER A 733 31.55 -10.99 30.11
CA SER A 733 31.23 -11.35 31.51
C SER A 733 30.52 -10.24 32.29
N ALA A 734 30.59 -8.99 31.82
CA ALA A 734 29.87 -7.87 32.40
C ALA A 734 28.39 -7.80 31.95
N GLY A 735 27.99 -8.53 30.91
CA GLY A 735 26.66 -8.49 30.28
C GLY A 735 25.47 -8.69 31.24
N ASP A 736 24.48 -7.81 31.19
CA ASP A 736 23.16 -7.98 31.82
C ASP A 736 22.06 -7.53 30.82
N PHE A 737 20.82 -7.91 31.07
CA PHE A 737 19.68 -7.44 30.30
C PHE A 737 19.43 -5.95 30.54
N ARG A 738 19.08 -5.23 29.47
CA ARG A 738 18.87 -3.78 29.45
C ARG A 738 17.76 -3.39 30.45
N PRO A 739 17.99 -2.45 31.40
CA PRO A 739 17.11 -2.25 32.55
C PRO A 739 15.64 -2.00 32.20
N GLU A 740 15.36 -1.19 31.17
CA GLU A 740 13.99 -0.82 30.78
C GLU A 740 13.12 -1.99 30.29
N VAL A 741 13.73 -3.12 29.88
CA VAL A 741 13.03 -4.31 29.37
C VAL A 741 13.34 -5.58 30.14
N ARG A 742 14.21 -5.49 31.16
CA ARG A 742 14.78 -6.61 31.91
C ARG A 742 13.70 -7.54 32.48
N ASP A 743 12.76 -7.01 33.24
CA ASP A 743 11.76 -7.85 33.94
C ASP A 743 10.82 -8.56 32.97
N ALA A 744 10.38 -7.91 31.89
CA ALA A 744 9.58 -8.53 30.83
C ALA A 744 10.37 -9.58 30.02
N THR A 745 11.67 -9.36 29.85
CA THR A 745 12.57 -10.34 29.20
C THR A 745 12.75 -11.56 30.09
N LEU A 746 12.91 -11.37 31.41
CA LEU A 746 13.01 -12.44 32.40
C LEU A 746 11.72 -13.27 32.52
N GLU A 747 10.55 -12.64 32.44
CA GLU A 747 9.25 -13.33 32.39
C GLU A 747 9.15 -14.26 31.17
N ILE A 748 9.56 -13.78 29.99
CA ILE A 748 9.62 -14.57 28.75
C ILE A 748 10.65 -15.72 28.88
N ILE A 749 11.87 -15.44 29.36
CA ILE A 749 12.93 -16.45 29.58
C ILE A 749 12.45 -17.56 30.53
N GLN A 750 11.80 -17.18 31.64
CA GLN A 750 11.23 -18.14 32.60
C GLN A 750 10.19 -19.04 31.93
N PHE A 751 9.28 -18.45 31.15
CA PHE A 751 8.25 -19.21 30.44
C PHE A 751 8.84 -20.16 29.39
N LEU A 752 9.84 -19.71 28.62
CA LEU A 752 10.53 -20.54 27.63
C LEU A 752 11.23 -21.72 28.31
N HIS A 753 11.96 -21.48 29.41
CA HIS A 753 12.61 -22.52 30.20
C HIS A 753 11.61 -23.55 30.73
N MET A 754 10.49 -23.09 31.31
CA MET A 754 9.42 -23.97 31.82
C MET A 754 8.73 -24.82 30.74
N ASN A 755 8.86 -24.47 29.46
CA ASN A 755 8.28 -25.21 28.34
C ASN A 755 9.31 -26.05 27.55
N ASP A 756 10.58 -26.10 27.95
CA ASP A 756 11.71 -26.62 27.15
C ASP A 756 11.76 -25.97 25.74
N ALA A 757 11.81 -24.64 25.72
CA ALA A 757 11.92 -23.81 24.53
C ALA A 757 13.16 -22.91 24.59
N PRO A 758 13.79 -22.60 23.44
CA PRO A 758 14.97 -21.74 23.39
C PRO A 758 14.61 -20.26 23.41
N VAL A 759 15.59 -19.45 23.83
CA VAL A 759 15.64 -18.02 23.49
C VAL A 759 16.17 -17.86 22.07
N THR A 760 15.55 -16.97 21.29
CA THR A 760 16.07 -16.62 19.95
C THR A 760 16.61 -15.20 19.98
N VAL A 761 17.78 -14.99 19.37
CA VAL A 761 18.47 -13.70 19.33
C VAL A 761 18.92 -13.37 17.90
N ASN A 762 18.80 -12.12 17.50
CA ASN A 762 19.27 -11.62 16.21
C ASN A 762 20.57 -10.86 16.44
N ILE A 763 21.66 -11.29 15.78
CA ILE A 763 23.03 -10.81 16.02
C ILE A 763 23.60 -10.25 14.72
N TYR A 764 23.92 -8.95 14.72
CA TYR A 764 24.30 -8.21 13.52
C TYR A 764 25.68 -7.53 13.65
N PRO A 765 26.80 -8.25 13.47
CA PRO A 765 28.16 -7.71 13.59
C PRO A 765 28.43 -6.47 12.73
N PHE A 766 27.88 -6.44 11.51
CA PHE A 766 27.92 -5.30 10.59
C PHE A 766 27.54 -3.96 11.26
N LEU A 767 26.51 -3.94 12.13
CA LEU A 767 26.04 -2.72 12.79
C LEU A 767 27.10 -2.09 13.71
N SER A 768 28.12 -2.85 14.13
CA SER A 768 29.27 -2.35 14.90
C SER A 768 30.15 -1.41 14.08
N LEU A 769 30.32 -1.66 12.78
CA LEU A 769 31.06 -0.80 11.86
C LEU A 769 30.21 0.37 11.36
N TYR A 770 28.93 0.12 11.07
CA TYR A 770 27.98 1.18 10.68
C TYR A 770 27.81 2.23 11.78
N SER A 771 27.72 1.80 13.04
CA SER A 771 27.51 2.71 14.19
C SER A 771 28.79 3.34 14.74
N ASN A 772 29.98 2.85 14.37
CA ASN A 772 31.26 3.32 14.92
C ASN A 772 32.41 3.15 13.93
N GLU A 773 32.80 4.25 13.29
CA GLU A 773 33.92 4.32 12.33
C GLU A 773 35.29 3.95 12.92
N TYR A 774 35.44 3.92 14.26
CA TYR A 774 36.67 3.50 14.94
C TYR A 774 36.62 2.03 15.42
N PHE A 775 35.56 1.29 15.11
CA PHE A 775 35.47 -0.13 15.46
C PHE A 775 36.53 -0.96 14.70
N PRO A 776 37.24 -1.92 15.33
CA PRO A 776 38.31 -2.64 14.64
C PRO A 776 37.75 -3.57 13.55
N VAL A 777 37.99 -3.23 12.27
CA VAL A 777 37.44 -3.95 11.10
C VAL A 777 37.65 -5.46 11.18
N ASP A 778 38.87 -5.94 11.45
CA ASP A 778 39.14 -7.39 11.54
C ASP A 778 38.44 -8.09 12.71
N TYR A 779 38.03 -7.37 13.76
CA TYR A 779 37.24 -7.93 14.86
C TYR A 779 35.78 -8.17 14.47
N ALA A 780 35.31 -7.62 13.35
CA ALA A 780 33.99 -7.94 12.80
C ALA A 780 33.94 -9.30 12.08
N PHE A 781 35.11 -9.92 11.80
CA PHE A 781 35.25 -11.15 11.02
C PHE A 781 35.91 -12.29 11.82
N PHE A 782 35.95 -13.48 11.25
CA PHE A 782 36.40 -14.71 11.91
C PHE A 782 37.88 -15.05 11.70
N ASP A 783 38.63 -14.27 10.89
CA ASP A 783 40.05 -14.52 10.59
C ASP A 783 41.00 -14.21 11.76
N GLY A 784 40.46 -13.65 12.85
CA GLY A 784 41.20 -13.15 13.99
C GLY A 784 41.54 -11.66 13.90
N THR A 785 41.94 -11.08 15.02
CA THR A 785 42.14 -9.63 15.16
C THR A 785 43.47 -9.29 15.83
N SER A 786 44.01 -8.11 15.50
CA SER A 786 45.15 -7.52 16.20
C SER A 786 44.79 -6.91 17.57
N ARG A 787 43.49 -6.79 17.89
CA ARG A 787 42.95 -6.20 19.13
C ARG A 787 41.83 -7.06 19.73
N PRO A 788 42.14 -8.28 20.22
CA PRO A 788 41.13 -9.15 20.82
C PRO A 788 40.66 -8.62 22.17
N VAL A 789 39.38 -8.82 22.50
CA VAL A 789 38.84 -8.48 23.82
C VAL A 789 39.24 -9.58 24.80
N ARG A 790 39.99 -9.23 25.85
CA ARG A 790 40.33 -10.13 26.96
C ARG A 790 39.35 -9.93 28.11
N ASP A 791 38.81 -11.04 28.60
CA ASP A 791 37.81 -11.09 29.67
C ASP A 791 38.29 -12.12 30.71
N GLY A 792 39.12 -11.65 31.64
CA GLY A 792 39.91 -12.52 32.51
C GLY A 792 40.86 -13.41 31.71
N ASP A 793 40.62 -14.72 31.75
CA ASP A 793 41.35 -15.73 30.97
C ASP A 793 40.74 -15.99 29.58
N LEU A 794 39.49 -15.57 29.34
CA LEU A 794 38.84 -15.70 28.03
C LEU A 794 39.38 -14.65 27.06
N LEU A 795 39.40 -15.01 25.78
CA LEU A 795 39.89 -14.17 24.69
C LEU A 795 38.94 -14.26 23.50
N TYR A 796 38.29 -13.15 23.17
CA TYR A 796 37.40 -13.03 22.02
C TYR A 796 38.18 -12.47 20.84
N THR A 797 38.25 -13.25 19.76
CA THR A 797 38.95 -12.88 18.52
C THR A 797 38.02 -12.31 17.45
N ASN A 798 36.70 -12.42 17.65
CA ASN A 798 35.66 -11.86 16.80
C ASN A 798 34.49 -11.34 17.66
N VAL A 799 33.69 -10.41 17.11
CA VAL A 799 32.58 -9.77 17.83
C VAL A 799 31.33 -10.65 17.94
N PHE A 800 31.14 -11.64 17.05
CA PHE A 800 30.02 -12.57 17.12
C PHE A 800 30.09 -13.40 18.41
N ASP A 801 31.24 -14.02 18.69
CA ASP A 801 31.49 -14.76 19.93
C ASP A 801 31.25 -13.89 21.18
N ALA A 802 31.76 -12.66 21.15
CA ALA A 802 31.64 -11.74 22.27
C ALA A 802 30.18 -11.30 22.50
N ASN A 803 29.42 -11.04 21.44
CA ASN A 803 28.02 -10.67 21.52
C ASN A 803 27.16 -11.85 22.01
N PHE A 804 27.39 -13.05 21.47
CA PHE A 804 26.72 -14.28 21.90
C PHE A 804 27.02 -14.58 23.38
N ASP A 805 28.28 -14.53 23.81
CA ASP A 805 28.63 -14.78 25.21
C ASP A 805 28.15 -13.65 26.16
N THR A 806 27.89 -12.45 25.66
CA THR A 806 27.22 -11.40 26.46
C THR A 806 25.77 -11.81 26.80
N LEU A 807 25.07 -12.48 25.87
CA LEU A 807 23.77 -13.10 26.15
C LEU A 807 23.91 -14.29 27.11
N VAL A 808 24.89 -15.18 26.90
CA VAL A 808 25.14 -16.33 27.80
C VAL A 808 25.39 -15.85 29.24
N TRP A 809 26.22 -14.83 29.45
CA TRP A 809 26.46 -14.25 30.77
C TRP A 809 25.23 -13.55 31.37
N SER A 810 24.40 -12.90 30.53
CA SER A 810 23.12 -12.33 30.96
C SER A 810 22.15 -13.41 31.44
N LEU A 811 22.08 -14.54 30.73
CA LEU A 811 21.28 -15.72 31.09
C LEU A 811 21.80 -16.43 32.35
N ILE A 812 23.12 -16.55 32.53
CA ILE A 812 23.74 -17.07 33.75
C ILE A 812 23.36 -16.19 34.96
N LYS A 813 23.45 -14.86 34.84
CA LYS A 813 23.06 -13.91 35.92
C LYS A 813 21.55 -13.93 36.19
N ALA A 814 20.74 -14.18 35.17
CA ALA A 814 19.30 -14.37 35.30
C ALA A 814 18.91 -15.70 35.98
N GLY A 815 19.85 -16.63 36.16
CA GLY A 815 19.62 -17.95 36.78
C GLY A 815 19.29 -19.06 35.79
N TYR A 816 19.52 -18.87 34.49
CA TYR A 816 19.21 -19.82 33.42
C TYR A 816 20.47 -20.23 32.62
N PRO A 817 21.50 -20.83 33.26
CA PRO A 817 22.78 -21.17 32.61
C PRO A 817 22.62 -22.22 31.49
N ASP A 818 21.67 -23.15 31.64
CA ASP A 818 21.41 -24.23 30.68
C ASP A 818 20.39 -23.85 29.58
N MET A 819 20.12 -22.55 29.38
CA MET A 819 19.15 -22.09 28.39
C MET A 819 19.64 -22.35 26.96
N LYS A 820 18.80 -23.00 26.14
CA LYS A 820 19.04 -23.20 24.71
C LYS A 820 18.94 -21.86 23.97
N ILE A 821 19.91 -21.56 23.11
CA ILE A 821 19.97 -20.33 22.30
C ILE A 821 19.90 -20.68 20.81
N ILE A 822 19.16 -19.88 20.03
CA ILE A 822 19.18 -19.89 18.55
C ILE A 822 19.51 -18.48 18.06
N VAL A 823 20.42 -18.35 17.11
CA VAL A 823 20.64 -17.09 16.39
C VAL A 823 19.63 -16.99 15.25
N GLY A 824 18.56 -16.23 15.45
CA GLY A 824 17.39 -16.15 14.55
C GLY A 824 17.61 -15.34 13.28
N GLU A 825 18.55 -14.39 13.31
CA GLU A 825 19.07 -13.62 12.18
C GLU A 825 20.54 -13.34 12.44
N VAL A 826 21.40 -13.58 11.44
CA VAL A 826 22.79 -13.13 11.41
C VAL A 826 23.28 -13.11 9.96
N GLY A 827 24.03 -12.09 9.58
CA GLY A 827 24.51 -11.95 8.20
C GLY A 827 25.33 -10.68 8.00
N TRP A 828 25.49 -10.28 6.74
CA TRP A 828 26.19 -9.06 6.35
C TRP A 828 25.66 -8.54 5.00
N PRO A 829 25.30 -7.25 4.88
CA PRO A 829 24.71 -6.71 3.65
C PRO A 829 25.75 -6.43 2.55
N THR A 830 25.30 -6.44 1.31
CA THR A 830 26.15 -6.49 0.10
C THR A 830 26.25 -5.19 -0.68
N ASP A 831 25.43 -4.18 -0.33
CA ASP A 831 25.46 -2.81 -0.84
C ASP A 831 24.71 -1.89 0.15
N GLY A 832 24.67 -0.58 -0.10
CA GLY A 832 23.88 0.39 0.68
C GLY A 832 24.57 1.01 1.91
N ASP A 833 25.83 0.68 2.14
CA ASP A 833 26.81 1.37 3.01
C ASP A 833 28.24 1.05 2.52
N LYS A 834 29.23 1.89 2.84
CA LYS A 834 30.64 1.66 2.48
C LYS A 834 31.23 0.33 3.00
N ASN A 835 30.72 -0.20 4.12
CA ASN A 835 31.13 -1.49 4.68
C ASN A 835 30.24 -2.65 4.18
N ALA A 836 29.08 -2.35 3.61
CA ALA A 836 28.17 -3.31 2.99
C ALA A 836 28.61 -3.54 1.54
N ASN A 837 29.38 -4.59 1.32
CA ASN A 837 29.92 -4.91 0.00
C ASN A 837 30.12 -6.43 -0.14
N VAL A 838 30.15 -6.92 -1.38
CA VAL A 838 30.27 -8.34 -1.73
C VAL A 838 31.50 -9.02 -1.09
N GLU A 839 32.63 -8.33 -0.98
CA GLU A 839 33.86 -8.87 -0.38
C GLU A 839 33.69 -9.11 1.13
N ASN A 840 33.23 -8.10 1.86
CA ASN A 840 32.94 -8.21 3.29
C ASN A 840 31.82 -9.22 3.58
N ALA A 841 30.76 -9.24 2.75
CA ALA A 841 29.65 -10.17 2.92
C ALA A 841 30.10 -11.63 2.75
N ARG A 842 30.90 -11.92 1.71
CA ARG A 842 31.54 -13.23 1.52
C ARG A 842 32.46 -13.58 2.69
N ARG A 843 33.34 -12.64 3.10
CA ARG A 843 34.28 -12.81 4.22
C ARG A 843 33.57 -13.17 5.52
N PHE A 844 32.49 -12.44 5.85
CA PHE A 844 31.71 -12.68 7.05
C PHE A 844 30.91 -13.98 6.99
N ASN A 845 30.06 -14.18 5.97
CA ASN A 845 29.15 -15.32 5.92
C ASN A 845 29.92 -16.65 5.76
N GLN A 846 30.98 -16.70 4.95
CA GLN A 846 31.80 -17.91 4.85
C GLN A 846 32.58 -18.19 6.15
N GLY A 847 33.09 -17.15 6.82
CA GLY A 847 33.75 -17.25 8.13
C GLY A 847 32.80 -17.78 9.21
N LEU A 848 31.57 -17.28 9.25
CA LEU A 848 30.52 -17.74 10.14
C LEU A 848 30.18 -19.21 9.90
N ILE A 849 29.96 -19.63 8.64
CA ILE A 849 29.68 -21.03 8.31
C ILE A 849 30.82 -21.94 8.79
N ARG A 850 32.09 -21.59 8.50
CA ARG A 850 33.25 -22.36 8.98
C ARG A 850 33.33 -22.41 10.51
N HIS A 851 33.07 -21.30 11.20
CA HIS A 851 33.02 -21.25 12.66
C HIS A 851 31.93 -22.20 13.22
N ILE A 852 30.69 -22.10 12.73
CA ILE A 852 29.56 -22.90 13.18
C ILE A 852 29.77 -24.40 12.87
N VAL A 853 30.17 -24.74 11.65
CA VAL A 853 30.43 -26.13 11.23
C VAL A 853 31.63 -26.76 11.97
N SER A 854 32.58 -25.96 12.47
CA SER A 854 33.71 -26.48 13.26
C SER A 854 33.29 -27.12 14.59
N GLY A 855 32.10 -26.79 15.11
CA GLY A 855 31.63 -27.25 16.42
C GLY A 855 32.43 -26.69 17.61
N SER A 856 33.31 -25.71 17.40
CA SER A 856 34.17 -25.14 18.45
C SER A 856 33.40 -24.36 19.53
N GLY A 857 32.25 -23.79 19.13
CA GLY A 857 31.49 -22.84 19.94
C GLY A 857 32.25 -21.53 20.19
N THR A 858 31.72 -20.72 21.11
CA THR A 858 32.33 -19.46 21.57
C THR A 858 33.32 -19.73 22.73
N PRO A 859 34.05 -18.73 23.27
CA PRO A 859 34.88 -18.91 24.45
C PRO A 859 34.16 -19.53 25.67
N VAL A 860 32.91 -19.19 25.95
CA VAL A 860 32.09 -19.78 27.04
C VAL A 860 31.27 -20.98 26.58
N TRP A 861 30.49 -20.86 25.50
CA TRP A 861 29.54 -21.88 25.05
C TRP A 861 30.23 -22.97 24.21
N LYS A 862 30.21 -24.22 24.69
CA LYS A 862 30.83 -25.39 24.02
C LYS A 862 29.82 -26.35 23.38
N GLY A 863 28.58 -25.91 23.21
CA GLY A 863 27.55 -26.65 22.49
C GLY A 863 27.47 -26.24 21.02
N GLU A 864 26.70 -27.00 20.25
CA GLU A 864 26.27 -26.59 18.90
C GLU A 864 25.51 -25.25 18.98
N ILE A 865 25.69 -24.39 17.98
CA ILE A 865 25.01 -23.10 17.84
C ILE A 865 24.20 -23.17 16.54
N ILE A 866 22.88 -23.04 16.64
CA ILE A 866 22.00 -22.97 15.47
C ILE A 866 21.90 -21.51 15.03
N VAL A 867 22.20 -21.24 13.77
CA VAL A 867 22.11 -19.91 13.16
C VAL A 867 21.16 -19.93 11.96
N TYR A 868 20.50 -18.81 11.69
CA TYR A 868 19.77 -18.58 10.45
C TYR A 868 20.37 -17.37 9.73
N LEU A 869 20.96 -17.62 8.55
CA LEU A 869 21.54 -16.56 7.72
C LEU A 869 20.45 -15.54 7.34
N PHE A 870 20.75 -14.25 7.50
CA PHE A 870 19.88 -13.16 7.05
C PHE A 870 20.54 -12.46 5.86
N SER A 871 20.00 -12.55 4.64
CA SER A 871 18.79 -13.24 4.17
C SER A 871 19.04 -14.11 2.93
N LEU A 872 18.03 -14.86 2.48
CA LEU A 872 18.11 -15.66 1.25
C LEU A 872 18.22 -14.75 0.01
N ILE A 873 17.32 -13.78 -0.13
CA ILE A 873 17.13 -12.94 -1.33
C ILE A 873 17.01 -11.48 -0.89
N ASP A 874 17.54 -10.56 -1.71
CA ASP A 874 17.42 -9.10 -1.51
C ASP A 874 15.95 -8.61 -1.49
N GLU A 875 15.66 -7.66 -0.61
CA GLU A 875 14.30 -7.20 -0.29
C GLU A 875 14.07 -5.74 -0.75
N ASN A 876 13.93 -5.51 -2.05
CA ASN A 876 13.87 -4.15 -2.63
C ASN A 876 12.66 -3.27 -2.21
N ALA A 877 11.69 -3.83 -1.48
CA ALA A 877 10.55 -3.11 -0.89
C ALA A 877 10.66 -2.92 0.65
N LYS A 878 11.77 -3.35 1.27
CA LYS A 878 12.03 -3.12 2.71
C LYS A 878 12.16 -1.62 3.03
N SER A 879 11.86 -1.24 4.28
CA SER A 879 12.10 0.15 4.76
C SER A 879 13.60 0.42 4.83
N ILE A 880 13.99 1.65 4.49
CA ILE A 880 15.37 2.14 4.56
C ILE A 880 15.60 3.09 5.74
N GLU A 881 14.64 3.21 6.67
CA GLU A 881 14.78 4.02 7.89
C GLU A 881 15.98 3.60 8.77
N PRO A 882 16.37 2.31 8.91
CA PRO A 882 17.61 1.92 9.59
C PRO A 882 18.87 2.29 8.80
N GLY A 883 18.79 2.28 7.47
CA GLY A 883 19.86 2.57 6.52
C GLY A 883 19.60 1.96 5.15
N GLY A 884 20.37 2.37 4.13
CA GLY A 884 20.21 1.88 2.75
C GLY A 884 20.56 0.39 2.57
N PHE A 885 21.43 -0.14 3.44
CA PHE A 885 21.86 -1.55 3.44
C PHE A 885 20.73 -2.55 3.69
N GLU A 886 19.59 -2.11 4.23
CA GLU A 886 18.45 -2.96 4.59
C GLU A 886 17.88 -3.78 3.42
N ARG A 887 18.09 -3.33 2.18
CA ARG A 887 17.59 -4.04 0.99
C ARG A 887 18.54 -5.12 0.47
N HIS A 888 19.78 -5.16 1.00
CA HIS A 888 20.93 -5.87 0.40
C HIS A 888 21.49 -7.02 1.25
N TRP A 889 20.71 -7.57 2.17
CA TRP A 889 21.11 -8.70 3.01
C TRP A 889 21.15 -10.04 2.27
N GLY A 890 20.72 -10.12 1.01
CA GLY A 890 20.62 -11.37 0.26
C GLY A 890 21.96 -12.05 0.01
N ILE A 891 22.02 -13.37 0.20
CA ILE A 891 23.07 -14.21 -0.40
C ILE A 891 22.81 -14.46 -1.90
N PHE A 892 21.55 -14.34 -2.33
CA PHE A 892 21.11 -14.27 -3.72
C PHE A 892 20.50 -12.88 -4.03
N GLU A 893 20.60 -12.45 -5.29
CA GLU A 893 19.86 -11.32 -5.84
C GLU A 893 18.34 -11.56 -5.88
N PHE A 894 17.56 -10.51 -6.19
CA PHE A 894 16.10 -10.56 -6.41
C PHE A 894 15.63 -11.64 -7.40
N ASP A 895 16.48 -12.04 -8.35
CA ASP A 895 16.19 -13.07 -9.36
C ASP A 895 16.74 -14.46 -9.01
N GLY A 896 17.40 -14.62 -7.87
CA GLY A 896 17.97 -15.89 -7.43
C GLY A 896 19.35 -16.22 -8.03
N LYS A 897 20.09 -15.26 -8.60
CA LYS A 897 21.54 -15.39 -8.85
C LYS A 897 22.35 -15.27 -7.54
N PRO A 898 23.37 -16.10 -7.27
CA PRO A 898 24.25 -15.91 -6.12
C PRO A 898 25.07 -14.62 -6.23
N LYS A 899 25.12 -13.81 -5.16
CA LYS A 899 25.93 -12.57 -5.14
C LYS A 899 27.42 -12.84 -4.96
N TYR A 900 27.79 -14.03 -4.46
CA TYR A 900 29.16 -14.49 -4.28
C TYR A 900 29.22 -16.02 -4.12
N GLU A 901 30.43 -16.58 -4.33
CA GLU A 901 30.72 -17.98 -4.01
C GLU A 901 30.69 -18.21 -2.49
N MET A 902 29.85 -19.14 -2.04
CA MET A 902 29.77 -19.58 -0.64
C MET A 902 29.55 -21.10 -0.59
N ASP A 903 30.36 -21.78 0.21
CA ASP A 903 30.23 -23.21 0.54
C ASP A 903 29.52 -23.37 1.89
N LEU A 904 28.30 -23.91 1.84
CA LEU A 904 27.47 -24.20 3.02
C LEU A 904 28.02 -25.37 3.87
N ALA A 905 28.84 -26.25 3.29
CA ALA A 905 29.47 -27.35 4.02
C ALA A 905 30.73 -26.91 4.78
N GLY A 906 31.26 -25.70 4.54
CA GLY A 906 32.38 -25.11 5.27
C GLY A 906 33.72 -25.84 5.11
N ILE A 907 33.89 -26.60 4.03
CA ILE A 907 35.05 -27.49 3.76
C ILE A 907 35.86 -27.07 2.53
N ASP A 908 35.47 -25.97 1.86
CA ASP A 908 36.16 -25.36 0.72
C ASP A 908 36.27 -26.28 -0.52
N GLU A 909 35.29 -27.16 -0.74
CA GLU A 909 35.23 -28.06 -1.92
C GLU A 909 34.93 -27.35 -3.27
N ASN A 910 35.03 -26.01 -3.33
CA ASN A 910 34.66 -25.16 -4.47
C ASN A 910 33.21 -25.33 -4.98
N LYS A 911 32.31 -25.88 -4.14
CA LYS A 911 30.89 -26.04 -4.46
C LYS A 911 30.12 -24.74 -4.15
N GLY A 912 30.20 -23.78 -5.08
CA GLY A 912 29.41 -22.55 -5.02
C GLY A 912 27.89 -22.78 -5.09
N LEU A 913 27.14 -21.75 -4.72
CA LEU A 913 25.67 -21.76 -4.74
C LEU A 913 25.11 -21.92 -6.16
N ILE A 914 23.97 -22.62 -6.26
CA ILE A 914 23.23 -22.87 -7.49
C ILE A 914 22.08 -21.87 -7.60
N ALA A 915 22.01 -21.15 -8.72
CA ALA A 915 21.00 -20.13 -9.01
C ALA A 915 19.58 -20.71 -9.23
N ALA A 916 18.57 -19.85 -9.14
CA ALA A 916 17.19 -20.19 -9.51
C ALA A 916 17.07 -20.53 -11.02
N GLU A 917 16.51 -21.71 -11.34
CA GLU A 917 16.36 -22.14 -12.74
C GLU A 917 15.15 -21.53 -13.45
N GLY A 918 15.34 -21.17 -14.72
CA GLY A 918 14.24 -20.82 -15.64
C GLY A 918 13.42 -19.61 -15.20
N VAL A 919 14.10 -18.60 -14.64
CA VAL A 919 13.54 -17.29 -14.31
C VAL A 919 13.17 -16.57 -15.61
N GLN A 920 12.06 -15.83 -15.58
CA GLN A 920 11.63 -15.01 -16.71
C GLN A 920 11.82 -13.54 -16.35
N TYR A 921 12.43 -12.78 -17.26
CA TYR A 921 12.66 -11.34 -17.11
C TYR A 921 11.68 -10.56 -17.97
N MET A 922 11.42 -9.31 -17.59
CA MET A 922 10.78 -8.35 -18.50
C MET A 922 11.67 -8.07 -19.72
N PRO A 923 11.13 -7.42 -20.78
CA PRO A 923 11.93 -7.04 -21.95
C PRO A 923 13.23 -6.31 -21.55
N GLN A 924 14.32 -6.61 -22.25
CA GLN A 924 15.62 -5.95 -22.06
C GLN A 924 15.54 -4.50 -22.56
N ARG A 925 15.07 -3.64 -21.66
CA ARG A 925 14.81 -2.22 -21.87
C ARG A 925 15.05 -1.48 -20.58
N TRP A 926 15.65 -0.30 -20.71
CA TRP A 926 15.99 0.55 -19.59
C TRP A 926 15.40 1.94 -19.79
N CYS A 927 15.08 2.61 -18.68
CA CYS A 927 14.74 4.02 -18.70
C CYS A 927 15.97 4.85 -18.36
N ILE A 928 16.39 5.75 -19.26
CA ILE A 928 17.58 6.59 -19.06
C ILE A 928 17.22 8.07 -19.13
N LEU A 929 18.07 8.93 -18.57
CA LEU A 929 18.01 10.37 -18.80
C LEU A 929 18.20 10.64 -20.30
N ASN A 930 17.33 11.47 -20.89
CA ASN A 930 17.29 11.71 -22.33
C ASN A 930 18.55 12.47 -22.81
N PRO A 931 19.47 11.85 -23.58
CA PRO A 931 20.75 12.43 -23.96
C PRO A 931 20.64 13.48 -25.08
N LEU A 932 19.42 13.76 -25.56
CA LEU A 932 19.13 14.76 -26.60
C LEU A 932 18.68 16.12 -26.03
N LEU A 933 18.79 16.32 -24.72
CA LEU A 933 18.43 17.57 -24.04
C LEU A 933 19.68 18.39 -23.68
N ASP A 934 19.68 19.67 -24.07
CA ASP A 934 20.74 20.63 -23.75
C ASP A 934 20.67 21.16 -22.29
N ASP A 935 19.53 20.98 -21.60
CA ASP A 935 19.29 21.35 -20.20
C ASP A 935 18.23 20.42 -19.57
N TYR A 936 18.25 20.27 -18.24
CA TYR A 936 17.43 19.30 -17.49
C TYR A 936 16.61 19.98 -16.38
N PRO A 937 15.60 20.82 -16.73
CA PRO A 937 14.80 21.54 -15.75
C PRO A 937 13.96 20.59 -14.88
N GLY A 938 14.12 20.68 -13.55
CA GLY A 938 13.41 19.81 -12.60
C GLY A 938 14.03 18.41 -12.42
N LEU A 939 15.26 18.18 -12.90
CA LEU A 939 15.94 16.89 -12.79
C LEU A 939 16.05 16.39 -11.34
N SER A 940 16.47 17.25 -10.41
CA SER A 940 16.61 16.88 -8.99
C SER A 940 15.28 16.42 -8.39
N ASP A 941 14.21 17.18 -8.59
CA ASP A 941 12.87 16.82 -8.10
C ASP A 941 12.35 15.51 -8.75
N SER A 942 12.72 15.25 -10.01
CA SER A 942 12.38 14.01 -10.73
C SER A 942 13.15 12.78 -10.23
N ILE A 943 14.43 12.93 -9.90
CA ILE A 943 15.25 11.89 -9.26
C ILE A 943 14.71 11.60 -7.86
N ASN A 944 14.43 12.64 -7.06
CA ASN A 944 13.85 12.49 -5.73
C ASN A 944 12.50 11.76 -5.79
N TYR A 945 11.63 12.11 -6.75
CA TYR A 945 10.36 11.41 -6.98
C TYR A 945 10.58 9.93 -7.32
N ALA A 946 11.45 9.62 -8.29
CA ALA A 946 11.77 8.24 -8.67
C ALA A 946 12.29 7.43 -7.46
N CYS A 947 13.25 7.96 -6.72
CA CYS A 947 13.85 7.31 -5.56
C CYS A 947 12.92 7.21 -4.34
N SER A 948 11.92 8.09 -4.21
CA SER A 948 10.89 8.00 -3.18
C SER A 948 9.91 6.83 -3.39
N LEU A 949 9.88 6.25 -4.59
CA LEU A 949 8.96 5.19 -5.01
C LEU A 949 9.67 3.95 -5.58
N SER A 950 11.00 3.88 -5.46
CA SER A 950 11.82 2.77 -5.99
C SER A 950 13.05 2.51 -5.13
N ASP A 951 14.06 1.81 -5.66
CA ASP A 951 15.28 1.48 -4.94
C ASP A 951 16.55 2.12 -5.51
N CYS A 952 16.84 3.33 -5.05
CA CYS A 952 18.08 4.05 -5.36
C CYS A 952 19.21 3.82 -4.34
N THR A 953 19.10 2.85 -3.42
CA THR A 953 20.07 2.68 -2.31
C THR A 953 21.51 2.44 -2.79
N ALA A 954 21.69 1.80 -3.94
CA ALA A 954 22.98 1.61 -4.62
C ALA A 954 23.69 2.92 -5.01
N LEU A 955 22.98 4.06 -5.08
CA LEU A 955 23.55 5.40 -5.34
C LEU A 955 24.17 6.05 -4.09
N GLY A 956 24.13 5.38 -2.92
CA GLY A 956 24.65 5.90 -1.67
C GLY A 956 26.18 6.06 -1.65
N TYR A 957 26.70 6.85 -0.71
CA TYR A 957 28.15 7.03 -0.59
C TYR A 957 28.85 5.70 -0.24
N GLY A 958 29.82 5.30 -1.07
CA GLY A 958 30.54 4.03 -0.92
C GLY A 958 29.81 2.79 -1.47
N CYS A 959 28.60 2.96 -2.02
CA CYS A 959 27.77 1.90 -2.59
C CYS A 959 28.19 1.57 -4.05
N SER A 960 27.64 0.49 -4.62
CA SER A 960 28.04 -0.04 -5.95
C SER A 960 28.00 0.97 -7.10
N CYS A 961 26.98 1.84 -7.12
CA CYS A 961 26.73 2.83 -8.17
C CYS A 961 27.22 4.25 -7.82
N ASN A 962 27.92 4.43 -6.69
CA ASN A 962 28.47 5.72 -6.22
C ASN A 962 29.43 6.41 -7.20
N GLN A 963 29.97 5.70 -8.21
CA GLN A 963 30.90 6.25 -9.20
C GLN A 963 30.22 6.75 -10.49
N LEU A 964 28.89 6.59 -10.63
CA LEU A 964 28.16 7.07 -11.80
C LEU A 964 28.27 8.59 -11.96
N SER A 965 28.29 9.04 -13.22
CA SER A 965 28.14 10.46 -13.56
C SER A 965 26.75 11.00 -13.13
N THR A 966 26.56 12.32 -13.10
CA THR A 966 25.23 12.92 -12.83
C THR A 966 24.14 12.41 -13.80
N LEU A 967 24.52 12.12 -15.05
CA LEU A 967 23.63 11.53 -16.07
C LEU A 967 23.34 10.05 -15.76
N GLY A 968 24.34 9.30 -15.28
CA GLY A 968 24.21 7.92 -14.82
C GLY A 968 23.30 7.81 -13.59
N ASN A 969 23.54 8.61 -12.55
CA ASN A 969 22.71 8.66 -11.33
C ASN A 969 21.23 8.94 -11.65
N ALA A 970 20.96 9.90 -12.54
CA ALA A 970 19.62 10.19 -13.02
C ALA A 970 18.99 8.99 -13.75
N SER A 971 19.76 8.39 -14.66
CA SER A 971 19.33 7.21 -15.43
C SER A 971 19.05 6.01 -14.53
N TYR A 972 19.86 5.78 -13.50
CA TYR A 972 19.66 4.67 -12.56
C TYR A 972 18.36 4.86 -11.78
N ALA A 973 18.12 6.06 -11.23
CA ALA A 973 16.87 6.38 -10.54
C ALA A 973 15.64 6.19 -11.45
N PHE A 974 15.70 6.68 -12.69
CA PHE A 974 14.62 6.51 -13.67
C PHE A 974 14.43 5.03 -14.07
N ASN A 975 15.50 4.26 -14.24
CA ASN A 975 15.42 2.83 -14.49
C ASN A 975 14.76 2.09 -13.32
N MET A 976 15.22 2.31 -12.08
CA MET A 976 14.65 1.62 -10.92
C MET A 976 13.16 1.87 -10.76
N TYR A 977 12.71 3.12 -10.95
CA TYR A 977 11.28 3.44 -11.00
C TYR A 977 10.54 2.73 -12.16
N TYR A 978 11.08 2.77 -13.38
CA TYR A 978 10.48 2.13 -14.56
C TYR A 978 10.38 0.61 -14.43
N GLN A 979 11.42 -0.06 -13.91
CA GLN A 979 11.43 -1.51 -13.71
C GLN A 979 10.48 -1.92 -12.57
N MET A 980 10.53 -1.24 -11.42
CA MET A 980 9.60 -1.51 -10.31
C MET A 980 8.14 -1.17 -10.71
N GLY A 981 7.97 -0.24 -11.65
CA GLY A 981 6.70 0.08 -12.32
C GLY A 981 6.16 -0.98 -13.28
N ASN A 982 6.85 -2.09 -13.56
CA ASN A 982 6.49 -3.06 -14.63
C ASN A 982 6.58 -2.45 -16.06
N GLN A 983 7.59 -1.62 -16.31
CA GLN A 983 7.95 -1.09 -17.64
C GLN A 983 6.82 -0.39 -18.43
N LYS A 984 5.87 0.28 -17.76
CA LYS A 984 4.75 0.95 -18.48
C LYS A 984 5.27 2.17 -19.23
N SER A 985 4.67 2.47 -20.39
CA SER A 985 5.16 3.49 -21.31
C SER A 985 5.16 4.93 -20.76
N TRP A 986 4.44 5.20 -19.68
CA TRP A 986 4.42 6.49 -18.99
C TRP A 986 5.32 6.53 -17.74
N ASP A 987 5.77 5.37 -17.24
CA ASP A 987 6.71 5.27 -16.11
C ASP A 987 8.15 5.65 -16.53
N CYS A 988 8.35 6.01 -17.81
CA CYS A 988 9.60 6.54 -18.37
C CYS A 988 9.39 7.83 -19.21
N ASP A 989 8.48 8.71 -18.78
CA ASP A 989 8.30 10.03 -19.39
C ASP A 989 9.06 11.13 -18.61
N PHE A 990 8.81 11.23 -17.30
CA PHE A 990 9.39 12.27 -16.42
C PHE A 990 9.28 13.70 -17.00
N SER A 991 8.12 14.06 -17.56
CA SER A 991 7.88 15.33 -18.29
C SER A 991 8.77 15.53 -19.53
N GLY A 992 9.18 14.44 -20.18
CA GLY A 992 10.10 14.41 -21.32
C GLY A 992 11.59 14.38 -20.95
N LEU A 993 11.95 14.34 -19.66
CA LEU A 993 13.34 14.24 -19.21
C LEU A 993 13.94 12.84 -19.45
N ALA A 994 13.12 11.79 -19.54
CA ALA A 994 13.57 10.43 -19.71
C ALA A 994 13.26 9.85 -21.11
N VAL A 995 13.91 8.75 -21.47
CA VAL A 995 13.63 7.98 -22.68
C VAL A 995 13.93 6.50 -22.48
N VAL A 996 13.14 5.63 -23.09
CA VAL A 996 13.38 4.18 -23.10
C VAL A 996 14.45 3.83 -24.13
N THR A 997 15.40 2.97 -23.74
CA THR A 997 16.46 2.43 -24.60
C THR A 997 16.43 0.89 -24.59
N ASP A 998 16.74 0.27 -25.72
CA ASP A 998 17.03 -1.18 -25.83
C ASP A 998 18.55 -1.48 -25.63
N VAL A 999 19.35 -0.47 -25.24
CA VAL A 999 20.80 -0.59 -24.95
C VAL A 999 21.04 -0.55 -23.45
N ASP A 1000 21.77 -1.54 -22.95
CA ASP A 1000 22.18 -1.64 -21.53
C ASP A 1000 23.08 -0.46 -21.11
N PRO A 1001 22.69 0.33 -20.09
CA PRO A 1001 23.45 1.49 -19.61
C PRO A 1001 24.36 1.19 -18.40
N SER A 1002 24.59 -0.08 -18.06
CA SER A 1002 25.42 -0.48 -16.91
C SER A 1002 26.88 -0.04 -17.05
N GLU A 1003 27.48 0.49 -15.97
CA GLU A 1003 28.84 1.05 -15.96
C GLU A 1003 29.70 0.42 -14.86
N GLY A 1004 30.75 -0.32 -15.25
CA GLY A 1004 31.74 -0.88 -14.33
C GLY A 1004 31.17 -1.95 -13.41
N ASN A 1005 31.03 -1.63 -12.12
CA ASN A 1005 30.42 -2.50 -11.10
C ASN A 1005 28.95 -2.13 -10.80
N CYS A 1006 28.39 -1.13 -11.50
CA CYS A 1006 27.00 -0.71 -11.35
C CYS A 1006 26.14 -1.35 -12.46
N GLU A 1007 25.39 -2.39 -12.11
CA GLU A 1007 24.43 -3.03 -13.01
C GLU A 1007 23.07 -2.33 -12.94
N PHE A 1008 22.47 -2.05 -14.09
CA PHE A 1008 21.11 -1.51 -14.17
C PHE A 1008 20.13 -2.69 -14.36
N PRO A 1009 19.41 -3.12 -13.31
CA PRO A 1009 18.65 -4.36 -13.37
C PRO A 1009 17.47 -4.28 -14.34
N VAL A 1010 17.08 -5.45 -14.86
CA VAL A 1010 15.78 -5.69 -15.51
C VAL A 1010 15.00 -6.62 -14.59
N MET A 1011 13.85 -6.17 -14.09
CA MET A 1011 13.09 -6.93 -13.08
C MET A 1011 12.44 -8.18 -13.69
N ILE A 1012 12.19 -9.18 -12.84
CA ILE A 1012 11.55 -10.44 -13.27
C ILE A 1012 10.10 -10.20 -13.74
N ALA A 1013 9.65 -10.94 -14.74
CA ALA A 1013 8.31 -10.81 -15.29
C ALA A 1013 7.27 -11.48 -14.38
N TYR A 1014 6.24 -10.73 -13.97
CA TYR A 1014 5.08 -11.32 -13.29
C TYR A 1014 4.34 -12.28 -14.22
N ASN A 1015 4.18 -13.52 -13.75
CA ASN A 1015 3.27 -14.49 -14.35
C ASN A 1015 1.81 -14.05 -14.14
N SER A 1016 1.31 -13.19 -15.01
CA SER A 1016 -0.13 -13.17 -15.32
C SER A 1016 -0.56 -14.59 -15.70
N ALA A 1017 -1.76 -15.03 -15.28
CA ALA A 1017 -2.21 -16.43 -15.34
C ALA A 1017 -2.45 -17.00 -16.76
N ASN A 1018 -1.89 -16.38 -17.79
CA ASN A 1018 -2.01 -16.75 -19.21
C ASN A 1018 -1.25 -18.04 -19.58
N VAL A 1019 -0.27 -18.47 -18.79
CA VAL A 1019 0.49 -19.72 -19.04
C VAL A 1019 -0.42 -20.95 -18.99
N LEU A 1020 -1.42 -20.95 -18.09
CA LEU A 1020 -2.35 -22.07 -17.90
C LEU A 1020 -3.12 -22.40 -19.17
N HIS A 1021 -3.47 -21.38 -19.98
CA HIS A 1021 -4.16 -21.60 -21.26
C HIS A 1021 -3.29 -22.31 -22.30
N CYS A 1022 -1.96 -22.12 -22.28
CA CYS A 1022 -1.08 -22.71 -23.28
C CYS A 1022 -0.84 -24.19 -23.01
N GLU A 1023 -0.51 -24.58 -21.77
CA GLU A 1023 -0.35 -26.00 -21.42
C GLU A 1023 -1.67 -26.78 -21.50
N VAL A 1024 -2.80 -26.17 -21.13
CA VAL A 1024 -4.12 -26.81 -21.30
C VAL A 1024 -4.44 -27.01 -22.78
N LEU A 1025 -4.13 -26.07 -23.68
CA LEU A 1025 -4.28 -26.30 -25.12
C LEU A 1025 -3.35 -27.42 -25.63
N VAL A 1026 -2.08 -27.45 -25.23
CA VAL A 1026 -1.12 -28.49 -25.66
C VAL A 1026 -1.57 -29.88 -25.19
N ASN A 1027 -2.03 -30.00 -23.95
CA ASN A 1027 -2.56 -31.25 -23.40
C ASN A 1027 -3.89 -31.67 -24.06
N ILE A 1028 -4.79 -30.74 -24.38
CA ILE A 1028 -6.00 -31.04 -25.15
C ILE A 1028 -5.65 -31.49 -26.57
N VAL A 1029 -4.69 -30.85 -27.24
CA VAL A 1029 -4.26 -31.22 -28.60
C VAL A 1029 -3.59 -32.60 -28.62
N THR A 1030 -2.73 -32.92 -27.66
CA THR A 1030 -2.14 -34.27 -27.55
C THR A 1030 -3.17 -35.33 -27.17
N LEU A 1031 -4.17 -35.02 -26.34
CA LEU A 1031 -5.29 -35.92 -26.04
C LEU A 1031 -6.15 -36.20 -27.29
N LEU A 1032 -6.46 -35.16 -28.09
CA LEU A 1032 -7.21 -35.30 -29.34
C LEU A 1032 -6.42 -36.05 -30.43
N LEU A 1033 -5.10 -35.85 -30.50
CA LEU A 1033 -4.21 -36.64 -31.36
C LEU A 1033 -4.16 -38.11 -30.90
N GLY A 1034 -4.06 -38.37 -29.59
CA GLY A 1034 -4.12 -39.72 -29.04
C GLY A 1034 -5.44 -40.44 -29.32
N LEU A 1035 -6.57 -39.74 -29.17
CA LEU A 1035 -7.90 -40.27 -29.46
C LEU A 1035 -8.11 -40.55 -30.95
N SER A 1036 -7.64 -39.66 -31.84
CA SER A 1036 -7.76 -39.87 -33.30
C SER A 1036 -6.83 -40.99 -33.80
N ILE A 1037 -5.62 -41.12 -33.24
CA ILE A 1037 -4.74 -42.29 -33.50
C ILE A 1037 -5.39 -43.59 -32.98
N TRP A 1038 -6.03 -43.56 -31.81
CA TRP A 1038 -6.75 -44.74 -31.28
C TRP A 1038 -7.93 -45.15 -32.17
N PHE A 1039 -8.73 -44.19 -32.65
CA PHE A 1039 -9.81 -44.47 -33.61
C PHE A 1039 -9.30 -45.04 -34.94
N LEU A 1040 -8.11 -44.63 -35.41
CA LEU A 1040 -7.43 -45.16 -36.60
C LEU A 1040 -6.73 -46.53 -36.39
N ILE A 1041 -6.79 -47.09 -35.18
CA ILE A 1041 -6.26 -48.43 -34.83
C ILE A 1041 -7.41 -49.40 -34.46
N VAL A 1042 -8.59 -48.87 -34.14
CA VAL A 1042 -9.78 -49.64 -33.71
C VAL A 1042 -10.81 -49.80 -34.84
N HIS A 1043 -10.60 -49.16 -36.00
CA HIS A 1043 -11.37 -49.30 -37.25
C HIS A 1043 -10.44 -49.55 -38.45
#